data_AF-I2C4P5-F1
#
_entry.id   AF-I2C4P5-F1
#
_cell.length_a   1.000
_cell.length_b   1.000
_cell.length_c   1.000
_cell.angle_alpha   90.00
_cell.angle_beta   90.00
_cell.angle_gamma   90.00
#
_symmetry.space_group_name_H-M   'P 1'
#
loop_
_entity.id
_entity.type
_entity.pdbx_description
1 polymer ?
#
loop_
_entity_poly.entity_id
_entity_poly.type
_entity_poly.pdbx_seq_one_letter_code
_entity_poly.pdbx_strand_id
1 'polypeptide(L)'
;MSQETTIRLMVHPEKFNHKPSKEETVQINNRILRNPATISIEDLAKALSSGQSVVTSLLYPKGRKIKRTEEYWKTQQFVALDFDNEKFIKKGKDKIKIKDIKMTWEEAQQHPFFKKHAAFAYKTFNFKDDHPKFRVCFIFEQPFLSLNECKNTIKQLLNIFPMADPISNQGSRLFFGGTDLHIFNYKNTLPINPTLWLSIYGYNLLYLNQGSIPYKKDSHEIIKSKNKISVYKERKNVELIKNLDAITLSNILNPQPIELHNLTQINDYIKKQDLRKFLGVNSNSFHDLFHEEQSPSASVYKSNTGTGHWMYKCHSSSSPFCGTIFELVERLTGLERLDIKKFLMNVFKITLKESKLQMELKAEIDEYKYILQSPDFKEMYPDAFKLLNKHRYIDDFYIILDLAKENLSGDIHDKRKLFFHSLKTIAERLNRSEPTTSSRITFFVFLKMLCKLEDNEIPPHILKIQKRNQRNNKFKRRNNTYEICNYGSFLFQEINSRCREWNEKGLTTKSMNREGIYRNFGKAEADRIFPQDKNAKLPQLHDDVISHLTMTLNKLIQSKGWTTEKEVIDETALFFRGQKQLKTDLIKKSIGGLLDSYDLKKISSNKTLKAQYGITEDHMPKLSFPKLIVKNQK
;
A
#
# COMPACT_ATOMS: atom_id res chain seq x y z
N MET A 1 -0.20 13.50 -42.69
CA MET A 1 0.03 14.60 -41.74
C MET A 1 -0.52 14.18 -40.39
N SER A 2 0.34 13.85 -39.42
CA SER A 2 -0.12 13.53 -38.06
C SER A 2 -0.63 14.81 -37.40
N GLN A 3 -1.91 14.85 -37.02
CA GLN A 3 -2.46 15.95 -36.23
C GLN A 3 -1.64 16.10 -34.94
N GLU A 4 -1.03 17.25 -34.76
CA GLU A 4 -0.30 17.60 -33.55
C GLU A 4 -1.30 17.72 -32.39
N THR A 5 -1.06 17.00 -31.29
CA THR A 5 -1.97 17.02 -30.13
C THR A 5 -1.84 18.36 -29.41
N THR A 6 -2.94 19.11 -29.34
CA THR A 6 -3.01 20.42 -28.69
C THR A 6 -3.93 20.39 -27.48
N ILE A 7 -3.66 21.24 -26.49
CA ILE A 7 -4.45 21.39 -25.28
C ILE A 7 -4.74 22.86 -24.97
N ARG A 8 -5.71 23.12 -24.09
CA ARG A 8 -6.14 24.48 -23.74
C ARG A 8 -5.89 24.80 -22.27
N LEU A 9 -5.19 25.90 -22.01
CA LEU A 9 -4.86 26.39 -20.65
C LEU A 9 -4.56 27.89 -20.65
N MET A 10 -4.16 28.47 -19.52
CA MET A 10 -3.69 29.86 -19.46
C MET A 10 -2.16 29.91 -19.46
N VAL A 11 -1.56 30.66 -20.38
CA VAL A 11 -0.10 30.78 -20.51
C VAL A 11 0.31 32.25 -20.36
N HIS A 12 1.31 32.52 -19.53
CA HIS A 12 1.81 33.88 -19.36
C HIS A 12 2.55 34.33 -20.63
N PRO A 13 2.34 35.57 -21.14
CA PRO A 13 2.97 36.00 -22.38
C PRO A 13 4.49 36.18 -22.26
N GLU A 14 5.01 36.42 -21.06
CA GLU A 14 6.44 36.67 -20.83
C GLU A 14 7.15 35.49 -20.16
N LYS A 15 8.43 35.35 -20.47
CA LYS A 15 9.37 34.36 -19.92
C LYS A 15 10.22 35.00 -18.82
N PHE A 16 10.56 34.22 -17.81
CA PHE A 16 11.44 34.65 -16.72
C PHE A 16 12.71 33.80 -16.72
N ASN A 17 13.85 34.38 -16.35
CA ASN A 17 15.12 33.64 -16.18
C ASN A 17 15.42 33.31 -14.70
N HIS A 18 14.54 33.74 -13.79
CA HIS A 18 14.64 33.51 -12.36
C HIS A 18 13.26 33.28 -11.77
N LYS A 19 13.22 32.80 -10.51
CA LYS A 19 11.95 32.63 -9.80
C LYS A 19 11.29 34.00 -9.55
N PRO A 20 10.05 34.23 -10.01
CA PRO A 20 9.38 35.50 -9.80
C PRO A 20 9.28 35.88 -8.32
N SER A 21 9.54 37.16 -8.03
CA SER A 21 9.32 37.82 -6.75
C SER A 21 7.82 37.87 -6.37
N LYS A 22 7.51 38.37 -5.17
CA LYS A 22 6.11 38.50 -4.73
C LYS A 22 5.36 39.50 -5.60
N GLU A 23 6.01 40.59 -5.95
CA GLU A 23 5.50 41.68 -6.78
C GLU A 23 5.25 41.18 -8.21
N GLU A 24 6.22 40.49 -8.82
CA GLU A 24 6.07 39.87 -10.15
C GLU A 24 4.99 38.79 -10.15
N THR A 25 4.86 38.01 -9.07
CA THR A 25 3.79 37.01 -8.94
C THR A 25 2.41 37.65 -9.01
N VAL A 26 2.22 38.84 -8.43
CA VAL A 26 0.95 39.59 -8.54
C VAL A 26 0.69 40.01 -10.00
N GLN A 27 1.72 40.50 -10.70
CA GLN A 27 1.60 40.88 -12.11
C GLN A 27 1.30 39.68 -13.01
N ILE A 28 2.00 38.56 -12.82
CA ILE A 28 1.77 37.30 -13.53
C ILE A 28 0.32 36.84 -13.33
N ASN A 29 -0.17 36.84 -12.08
CA ASN A 29 -1.56 36.44 -11.79
C ASN A 29 -2.58 37.30 -12.53
N ASN A 30 -2.34 38.60 -12.70
CA ASN A 30 -3.27 39.49 -13.41
C ASN A 30 -3.19 39.33 -14.93
N ARG A 31 -1.98 39.20 -15.48
CA ARG A 31 -1.75 39.09 -16.93
C ARG A 31 -2.14 37.72 -17.47
N ILE A 32 -1.82 36.63 -16.77
CA ILE A 32 -2.08 35.26 -17.24
C ILE A 32 -3.56 34.98 -17.46
N LEU A 33 -4.46 35.61 -16.69
CA LEU A 33 -5.91 35.45 -16.84
C LEU A 33 -6.47 36.01 -18.16
N ARG A 34 -5.71 36.84 -18.88
CA ARG A 34 -6.09 37.42 -20.17
C ARG A 34 -5.52 36.65 -21.37
N ASN A 35 -4.77 35.57 -21.11
CA ASN A 35 -4.03 34.83 -22.13
C ASN A 35 -4.41 33.34 -22.14
N PRO A 36 -5.67 32.99 -22.49
CA PRO A 36 -6.01 31.62 -22.83
C PRO A 36 -5.27 31.21 -24.10
N ALA A 37 -4.68 30.02 -24.11
CA ALA A 37 -3.92 29.51 -25.24
C ALA A 37 -4.39 28.10 -25.61
N THR A 38 -4.39 27.82 -26.92
CA THR A 38 -4.35 26.46 -27.47
C THR A 38 -2.91 26.22 -27.87
N ILE A 39 -2.25 25.24 -27.27
CA ILE A 39 -0.81 25.03 -27.39
C ILE A 39 -0.52 23.54 -27.61
N SER A 40 0.50 23.22 -28.42
CA SER A 40 0.97 21.83 -28.56
C SER A 40 1.71 21.39 -27.29
N ILE A 41 1.81 20.08 -27.07
CA ILE A 41 2.54 19.55 -25.92
C ILE A 41 4.03 19.93 -25.98
N GLU A 42 4.60 19.98 -27.18
CA GLU A 42 6.00 20.36 -27.40
C GLU A 42 6.24 21.84 -27.05
N ASP A 43 5.34 22.73 -27.49
CA ASP A 43 5.46 24.16 -27.20
C ASP A 43 5.16 24.47 -25.74
N LEU A 44 4.27 23.72 -25.09
CA LEU A 44 4.07 23.81 -23.64
C LEU A 44 5.32 23.41 -22.87
N ALA A 45 5.99 22.32 -23.29
CA ALA A 45 7.22 21.86 -22.69
C ALA A 45 8.33 22.93 -22.82
N LYS A 46 8.51 23.49 -24.02
CA LYS A 46 9.46 24.59 -24.28
C LYS A 46 9.13 25.84 -23.49
N ALA A 47 7.85 26.21 -23.38
CA ALA A 47 7.41 27.37 -22.60
C ALA A 47 7.80 27.21 -21.12
N LEU A 48 7.45 26.08 -20.50
CA LEU A 48 7.75 25.82 -19.10
C LEU A 48 9.25 25.71 -18.82
N SER A 49 10.02 25.04 -19.67
CA SER A 49 11.47 24.89 -19.50
C SER A 49 12.28 26.13 -19.88
N SER A 50 11.66 27.13 -20.51
CA SER A 50 12.24 28.45 -20.77
C SER A 50 11.69 29.54 -19.85
N GLY A 51 11.08 29.14 -18.74
CA GLY A 51 10.71 30.04 -17.64
C GLY A 51 9.36 30.74 -17.79
N GLN A 52 8.53 30.32 -18.73
CA GLN A 52 7.16 30.82 -18.89
C GLN A 52 6.23 30.17 -17.86
N SER A 53 5.26 30.92 -17.32
CA SER A 53 4.35 30.43 -16.28
C SER A 53 3.00 30.02 -16.85
N VAL A 54 2.33 29.04 -16.23
CA VAL A 54 1.04 28.52 -16.68
C VAL A 54 0.04 28.37 -15.54
N VAL A 55 -1.25 28.49 -15.82
CA VAL A 55 -2.31 27.90 -14.98
C VAL A 55 -2.75 26.60 -15.64
N THR A 56 -2.82 25.52 -14.87
CA THR A 56 -3.04 24.17 -15.42
C THR A 56 -4.37 23.97 -16.15
N SER A 57 -5.37 24.78 -15.80
CA SER A 57 -6.71 24.77 -16.39
C SER A 57 -6.94 25.95 -17.32
N LEU A 58 -7.86 25.78 -18.26
CA LEU A 58 -8.51 26.90 -18.91
C LEU A 58 -9.52 27.54 -17.94
N LEU A 59 -9.45 28.87 -17.80
CA LEU A 59 -10.39 29.66 -17.01
C LEU A 59 -11.24 30.54 -17.93
N TYR A 60 -12.51 30.71 -17.60
CA TYR A 60 -13.41 31.61 -18.33
C TYR A 60 -14.00 32.71 -17.43
N PRO A 61 -14.13 33.95 -17.94
CA PRO A 61 -14.72 35.03 -17.20
C PRO A 61 -16.21 34.77 -16.93
N LYS A 62 -16.69 35.24 -15.78
CA LYS A 62 -18.12 35.32 -15.47
C LYS A 62 -18.50 36.80 -15.46
N GLY A 63 -19.18 37.24 -16.52
CA GLY A 63 -19.39 38.67 -16.79
C GLY A 63 -18.07 39.40 -17.00
N ARG A 64 -17.86 40.52 -16.30
CA ARG A 64 -16.62 41.34 -16.38
C ARG A 64 -15.51 40.89 -15.42
N LYS A 65 -15.70 39.79 -14.68
CA LYS A 65 -14.74 39.32 -13.66
C LYS A 65 -14.09 38.02 -14.10
N ILE A 66 -12.80 37.87 -13.80
CA ILE A 66 -12.06 36.62 -13.87
C ILE A 66 -11.06 36.56 -12.71
N LYS A 67 -10.99 35.43 -12.02
CA LYS A 67 -10.04 35.19 -10.93
C LYS A 67 -9.47 33.78 -11.04
N ARG A 68 -8.30 33.57 -10.46
CA ARG A 68 -7.64 32.26 -10.35
C ARG A 68 -8.26 31.40 -9.25
N THR A 69 -9.56 31.19 -9.32
CA THR A 69 -10.35 30.35 -8.40
C THR A 69 -11.13 29.32 -9.18
N GLU A 70 -11.55 28.27 -8.48
CA GLU A 70 -12.33 27.16 -9.03
C GLU A 70 -13.66 27.59 -9.67
N GLU A 71 -14.22 28.71 -9.22
CA GLU A 71 -15.44 29.30 -9.78
C GLU A 71 -15.33 29.60 -11.28
N TYR A 72 -14.14 29.95 -11.76
CA TYR A 72 -13.87 30.33 -13.15
C TYR A 72 -13.27 29.15 -13.96
N TRP A 73 -13.13 27.97 -13.35
CA TRP A 73 -12.58 26.78 -14.01
C TRP A 73 -13.53 26.30 -15.11
N LYS A 74 -12.99 26.04 -16.31
CA LYS A 74 -13.76 25.50 -17.44
C LYS A 74 -13.38 24.07 -17.78
N THR A 75 -12.09 23.80 -17.93
CA THR A 75 -11.58 22.49 -18.33
C THR A 75 -10.09 22.38 -18.00
N GLN A 76 -9.59 21.16 -17.87
CA GLN A 76 -8.18 20.88 -17.62
C GLN A 76 -7.78 19.55 -18.26
N GLN A 77 -6.62 19.53 -18.91
CA GLN A 77 -6.03 18.32 -19.48
C GLN A 77 -4.56 18.13 -19.05
N PHE A 78 -3.98 19.15 -18.41
CA PHE A 78 -2.59 19.17 -17.98
C PHE A 78 -2.50 19.13 -16.45
N VAL A 79 -1.55 18.36 -15.93
CA VAL A 79 -1.16 18.37 -14.52
C VAL A 79 0.35 18.27 -14.39
N ALA A 80 0.91 18.98 -13.41
CA ALA A 80 2.31 18.89 -13.03
C ALA A 80 2.42 18.44 -11.57
N LEU A 81 3.10 17.32 -11.34
CA LEU A 81 3.46 16.87 -9.99
C LEU A 81 4.70 17.63 -9.54
N ASP A 82 4.64 18.27 -8.37
CA ASP A 82 5.71 19.14 -7.86
C ASP A 82 6.58 18.39 -6.84
N PHE A 83 7.83 18.12 -7.19
CA PHE A 83 8.79 17.42 -6.33
C PHE A 83 9.70 18.45 -5.68
N ASP A 84 9.23 19.03 -4.58
CA ASP A 84 9.98 20.02 -3.80
C ASP A 84 11.14 19.38 -3.01
N ASN A 85 11.07 18.08 -2.71
CA ASN A 85 12.03 17.35 -1.87
C ASN A 85 12.30 18.04 -0.51
N GLU A 86 11.22 18.48 0.12
CA GLU A 86 11.22 19.13 1.44
C GLU A 86 10.22 18.46 2.39
N LYS A 87 10.52 18.50 3.70
CA LYS A 87 9.54 18.21 4.75
C LYS A 87 9.52 19.32 5.80
N PHE A 88 8.37 19.49 6.44
CA PHE A 88 8.26 20.36 7.60
C PHE A 88 8.59 19.58 8.87
N ILE A 89 9.54 20.09 9.65
CA ILE A 89 9.79 19.63 11.02
C ILE A 89 9.31 20.70 12.01
N LYS A 90 8.82 20.25 13.16
CA LYS A 90 8.53 21.14 14.27
C LYS A 90 9.81 21.40 15.05
N LYS A 91 10.17 22.67 15.22
CA LYS A 91 11.22 23.10 16.14
C LYS A 91 10.58 24.09 17.12
N GLY A 92 10.15 23.59 18.28
CA GLY A 92 9.34 24.36 19.22
C GLY A 92 7.94 24.66 18.66
N LYS A 93 7.55 25.94 18.62
CA LYS A 93 6.27 26.42 18.04
C LYS A 93 6.32 26.59 16.52
N ASP A 94 7.52 26.63 15.93
CA ASP A 94 7.71 26.92 14.51
C ASP A 94 7.78 25.66 13.65
N LYS A 95 7.31 25.80 12.40
CA LYS A 95 7.49 24.79 11.34
C LYS A 95 8.61 25.24 10.43
N ILE A 96 9.68 24.47 10.37
CA ILE A 96 10.84 24.74 9.51
C ILE A 96 10.83 23.73 8.37
N LYS A 97 11.07 24.20 7.14
CA LYS A 97 11.30 23.34 5.97
C LYS A 97 12.74 22.86 5.99
N ILE A 98 12.92 21.55 5.86
CA ILE A 98 14.24 20.92 5.68
C ILE A 98 14.22 20.07 4.42
N LYS A 99 15.41 19.80 3.86
CA LYS A 99 15.59 18.88 2.74
C LYS A 99 15.12 17.48 3.13
N ASP A 100 14.37 16.85 2.24
CA ASP A 100 13.85 15.48 2.34
C ASP A 100 13.76 14.91 0.92
N ILE A 101 14.92 14.50 0.39
CA ILE A 101 15.03 13.99 -0.98
C ILE A 101 14.36 12.63 -1.05
N LYS A 102 13.19 12.58 -1.68
CA LYS A 102 12.38 11.38 -1.89
C LYS A 102 12.35 10.91 -3.35
N MET A 103 12.77 11.78 -4.27
CA MET A 103 12.90 11.48 -5.69
C MET A 103 13.95 12.41 -6.29
N THR A 104 15.01 11.86 -6.87
CA THR A 104 16.00 12.65 -7.62
C THR A 104 15.52 12.93 -9.05
N TRP A 105 16.20 13.85 -9.74
CA TRP A 105 15.92 14.14 -11.14
C TRP A 105 16.15 12.90 -12.02
N GLU A 106 17.25 12.19 -11.80
CA GLU A 106 17.63 10.98 -12.53
C GLU A 106 16.67 9.82 -12.24
N GLU A 107 16.24 9.65 -10.99
CA GLU A 107 15.23 8.66 -10.61
C GLU A 107 13.90 8.93 -11.34
N ALA A 108 13.46 10.19 -11.41
CA ALA A 108 12.26 10.56 -12.14
C ALA A 108 12.40 10.26 -13.64
N GLN A 109 13.53 10.55 -14.27
CA GLN A 109 13.78 10.20 -15.67
C GLN A 109 13.72 8.69 -15.94
N GLN A 110 14.14 7.88 -14.98
CA GLN A 110 14.13 6.42 -15.11
C GLN A 110 12.83 5.75 -14.65
N HIS A 111 11.93 6.49 -14.00
CA HIS A 111 10.73 5.94 -13.39
C HIS A 111 9.79 5.30 -14.44
N PRO A 112 9.46 4.00 -14.35
CA PRO A 112 8.69 3.29 -15.39
C PRO A 112 7.32 3.92 -15.68
N PHE A 113 6.64 4.40 -14.64
CA PHE A 113 5.35 5.08 -14.81
C PHE A 113 5.51 6.43 -15.55
N PHE A 114 6.60 7.17 -15.29
CA PHE A 114 6.82 8.46 -15.94
C PHE A 114 7.21 8.26 -17.40
N LYS A 115 8.10 7.29 -17.69
CA LYS A 115 8.43 6.90 -19.06
C LYS A 115 7.22 6.53 -19.91
N LYS A 116 6.23 5.86 -19.31
CA LYS A 116 5.03 5.42 -20.02
C LYS A 116 3.94 6.50 -20.13
N HIS A 117 3.77 7.34 -19.11
CA HIS A 117 2.59 8.21 -19.01
C HIS A 117 2.89 9.70 -18.90
N ALA A 118 4.07 10.11 -18.44
CA ALA A 118 4.43 11.52 -18.42
C ALA A 118 4.84 11.96 -19.83
N ALA A 119 4.52 13.20 -20.20
CA ALA A 119 4.94 13.76 -21.47
C ALA A 119 6.38 14.29 -21.38
N PHE A 120 6.66 15.07 -20.33
CA PHE A 120 7.95 15.68 -20.06
C PHE A 120 8.13 15.98 -18.57
N ALA A 121 9.31 16.40 -18.18
CA ALA A 121 9.63 16.96 -16.88
C ALA A 121 10.56 18.16 -17.06
N TYR A 122 10.56 19.09 -16.10
CA TYR A 122 11.49 20.23 -16.12
C TYR A 122 11.98 20.58 -14.73
N LYS A 123 13.19 21.12 -14.64
CA LYS A 123 13.74 21.62 -13.37
C LYS A 123 13.10 22.96 -13.03
N THR A 124 12.78 23.17 -11.75
CA THR A 124 12.32 24.50 -11.30
C THR A 124 13.52 25.45 -11.16
N PHE A 125 13.29 26.77 -11.14
CA PHE A 125 14.36 27.76 -10.88
C PHE A 125 15.13 27.54 -9.58
N ASN A 126 14.56 26.82 -8.61
CA ASN A 126 15.19 26.55 -7.32
C ASN A 126 15.88 25.18 -7.27
N PHE A 127 16.04 24.50 -8.41
CA PHE A 127 16.76 23.24 -8.48
C PHE A 127 18.22 23.43 -8.09
N LYS A 128 18.73 22.53 -7.25
CA LYS A 128 20.16 22.34 -6.99
C LYS A 128 20.46 20.85 -7.00
N ASP A 129 21.68 20.46 -7.34
CA ASP A 129 22.05 19.03 -7.35
C ASP A 129 21.88 18.39 -5.96
N ASP A 130 22.16 19.15 -4.91
CA ASP A 130 22.00 18.75 -3.50
C ASP A 130 20.58 18.99 -2.93
N HIS A 131 19.66 19.49 -3.76
CA HIS A 131 18.25 19.75 -3.43
C HIS A 131 17.42 19.77 -4.72
N PRO A 132 17.20 18.60 -5.35
CA PRO A 132 16.57 18.54 -6.65
C PRO A 132 15.12 18.99 -6.55
N LYS A 133 14.75 20.03 -7.29
CA LYS A 133 13.38 20.55 -7.35
C LYS A 133 12.87 20.61 -8.77
N PHE A 134 11.93 19.76 -9.11
CA PHE A 134 11.50 19.57 -10.49
C PHE A 134 10.02 19.20 -10.55
N ARG A 135 9.46 19.26 -11.76
CA ARG A 135 8.08 18.88 -12.02
C ARG A 135 8.00 17.82 -13.09
N VAL A 136 7.11 16.85 -12.88
CA VAL A 136 6.77 15.82 -13.87
C VAL A 136 5.39 16.13 -14.41
N CYS A 137 5.29 16.25 -15.73
CA CYS A 137 4.14 16.78 -16.44
C CYS A 137 3.39 15.68 -17.19
N PHE A 138 2.08 15.58 -16.93
CA PHE A 138 1.18 14.60 -17.55
C PHE A 138 0.09 15.31 -18.35
N ILE A 139 -0.29 14.68 -19.46
CA ILE A 139 -1.41 15.07 -20.31
C ILE A 139 -2.46 13.97 -20.20
N PHE A 140 -3.68 14.31 -19.80
CA PHE A 140 -4.77 13.33 -19.79
C PHE A 140 -5.23 13.04 -21.23
N GLU A 141 -5.65 11.80 -21.48
CA GLU A 141 -6.10 11.35 -22.81
C GLU A 141 -7.24 12.20 -23.39
N GLN A 142 -8.04 12.80 -22.51
CA GLN A 142 -9.10 13.74 -22.85
C GLN A 142 -9.21 14.84 -21.77
N PRO A 143 -9.74 16.02 -22.10
CA PRO A 143 -9.92 17.10 -21.14
C PRO A 143 -11.02 16.78 -20.13
N PHE A 144 -10.78 17.07 -18.84
CA PHE A 144 -11.84 17.03 -17.83
C PHE A 144 -12.85 18.13 -18.08
N LEU A 145 -14.14 17.78 -18.05
CA LEU A 145 -15.25 18.73 -18.09
C LEU A 145 -15.90 18.92 -16.71
N SER A 146 -15.57 18.05 -15.75
CA SER A 146 -16.00 18.13 -14.35
C SER A 146 -14.81 18.44 -13.43
N LEU A 147 -14.92 19.53 -12.67
CA LEU A 147 -13.89 19.90 -11.70
C LEU A 147 -13.73 18.84 -10.59
N ASN A 148 -14.84 18.21 -10.17
CA ASN A 148 -14.81 17.17 -9.14
C ASN A 148 -14.09 15.91 -9.64
N GLU A 149 -14.37 15.50 -10.88
CA GLU A 149 -13.68 14.38 -11.53
C GLU A 149 -12.18 14.66 -11.68
N CYS A 150 -11.82 15.86 -12.15
CA CYS A 150 -10.44 16.31 -12.25
C CYS A 150 -9.71 16.21 -10.90
N LYS A 151 -10.29 16.78 -9.83
CA LYS A 151 -9.71 16.74 -8.48
C LYS A 151 -9.56 15.34 -7.91
N ASN A 152 -10.57 14.49 -8.12
CA ASN A 152 -10.53 13.12 -7.64
C ASN A 152 -9.45 12.31 -8.38
N THR A 153 -9.35 12.51 -9.69
CA THR A 153 -8.36 11.83 -10.54
C THR A 153 -6.94 12.28 -10.18
N ILE A 154 -6.67 13.59 -10.09
CA ILE A 154 -5.36 14.11 -9.67
C ILE A 154 -5.02 13.69 -8.23
N LYS A 155 -6.01 13.61 -7.32
CA LYS A 155 -5.80 13.05 -5.97
C LYS A 155 -5.34 11.61 -6.00
N GLN A 156 -5.91 10.77 -6.87
CA GLN A 156 -5.44 9.40 -7.04
C GLN A 156 -4.01 9.35 -7.58
N LEU A 157 -3.63 10.27 -8.48
CA LEU A 157 -2.26 10.36 -8.99
C LEU A 157 -1.29 10.78 -7.87
N LEU A 158 -1.69 11.68 -6.98
CA LEU A 158 -0.92 12.06 -5.80
C LEU A 158 -0.85 10.94 -4.74
N ASN A 159 -1.86 10.05 -4.66
CA ASN A 159 -1.78 8.86 -3.80
C ASN A 159 -0.73 7.87 -4.31
N ILE A 160 -0.56 7.79 -5.64
CA ILE A 160 0.51 7.03 -6.30
C ILE A 160 1.87 7.70 -6.05
N PHE A 161 1.92 9.03 -6.02
CA PHE A 161 3.17 9.78 -5.77
C PHE A 161 3.10 10.61 -4.50
N PRO A 162 3.07 10.01 -3.29
CA PRO A 162 2.88 10.73 -2.02
C PRO A 162 4.08 11.61 -1.64
N MET A 163 5.17 11.52 -2.40
CA MET A 163 6.34 12.38 -2.29
C MET A 163 6.20 13.71 -3.05
N ALA A 164 5.24 13.84 -3.96
CA ALA A 164 4.91 15.11 -4.62
C ALA A 164 4.09 16.01 -3.68
N ASP A 165 4.17 17.33 -3.86
CA ASP A 165 3.39 18.30 -3.06
C ASP A 165 1.87 18.05 -3.23
N PRO A 166 1.13 17.74 -2.16
CA PRO A 166 -0.31 17.50 -2.21
C PRO A 166 -1.13 18.69 -2.72
N ILE A 167 -0.57 19.90 -2.69
CA ILE A 167 -1.24 21.14 -3.10
C ILE A 167 -1.34 21.25 -4.64
N SER A 168 -0.64 20.39 -5.39
CA SER A 168 -0.75 20.29 -6.85
C SER A 168 -2.16 19.89 -7.37
N ASN A 169 -3.09 19.52 -6.49
CA ASN A 169 -4.48 19.15 -6.82
C ASN A 169 -5.46 20.34 -7.00
N GLN A 170 -4.98 21.58 -7.00
CA GLN A 170 -5.85 22.76 -7.19
C GLN A 170 -5.99 23.07 -8.69
N GLY A 171 -7.19 22.96 -9.26
CA GLY A 171 -7.41 23.13 -10.69
C GLY A 171 -6.94 24.49 -11.25
N SER A 172 -6.94 25.54 -10.42
CA SER A 172 -6.45 26.88 -10.78
C SER A 172 -5.00 27.15 -10.34
N ARG A 173 -4.16 26.13 -10.12
CA ARG A 173 -2.79 26.34 -9.62
C ARG A 173 -1.92 27.02 -10.68
N LEU A 174 -1.21 28.07 -10.26
CA LEU A 174 -0.15 28.70 -11.03
C LEU A 174 1.13 27.88 -10.85
N PHE A 175 1.72 27.42 -11.94
CA PHE A 175 3.07 26.88 -11.96
C PHE A 175 4.00 27.85 -12.66
N PHE A 176 5.08 28.20 -11.98
CA PHE A 176 6.18 28.92 -12.60
C PHE A 176 6.94 27.99 -13.55
N GLY A 177 7.49 28.56 -14.61
CA GLY A 177 8.47 27.88 -15.42
C GLY A 177 9.75 27.58 -14.64
N GLY A 178 10.75 27.09 -15.35
CA GLY A 178 12.07 26.83 -14.82
C GLY A 178 13.06 26.63 -15.94
N THR A 179 13.94 25.64 -15.77
CA THR A 179 15.05 25.33 -16.67
C THR A 179 15.04 23.85 -17.02
N ASP A 180 15.93 23.44 -17.93
CA ASP A 180 16.26 22.05 -18.27
C ASP A 180 15.06 21.12 -18.50
N LEU A 181 14.83 20.79 -19.77
CA LEU A 181 13.75 19.91 -20.18
C LEU A 181 14.23 18.46 -20.26
N HIS A 182 13.44 17.53 -19.71
CA HIS A 182 13.52 16.11 -20.02
C HIS A 182 12.24 15.67 -20.73
N ILE A 183 12.38 15.09 -21.92
CA ILE A 183 11.25 14.61 -22.71
C ILE A 183 11.13 13.11 -22.48
N PHE A 184 9.96 12.65 -22.03
CA PHE A 184 9.66 11.23 -22.00
C PHE A 184 9.12 10.79 -23.37
N ASN A 185 7.99 11.37 -23.77
CA ASN A 185 7.40 11.25 -25.11
C ASN A 185 6.18 12.19 -25.19
N TYR A 186 6.15 13.14 -26.13
CA TYR A 186 5.05 14.10 -26.27
C TYR A 186 3.69 13.46 -26.61
N LYS A 187 3.69 12.21 -27.10
CA LYS A 187 2.47 11.43 -27.37
C LYS A 187 1.97 10.67 -26.14
N ASN A 188 2.70 10.65 -25.03
CA ASN A 188 2.25 9.97 -23.83
C ASN A 188 1.01 10.66 -23.27
N THR A 189 0.00 9.84 -22.97
CA THR A 189 -1.19 10.27 -22.27
C THR A 189 -1.41 9.44 -21.01
N LEU A 190 -2.10 10.06 -20.05
CA LEU A 190 -2.56 9.45 -18.83
C LEU A 190 -4.06 9.17 -18.97
N PRO A 191 -4.52 7.90 -18.83
CA PRO A 191 -5.95 7.60 -18.88
C PRO A 191 -6.71 8.37 -17.80
N ILE A 192 -7.95 8.76 -18.06
CA ILE A 192 -8.77 9.42 -17.03
C ILE A 192 -9.13 8.44 -15.92
N ASN A 193 -9.42 7.18 -16.26
CA ASN A 193 -9.79 6.16 -15.28
C ASN A 193 -8.57 5.74 -14.42
N PRO A 194 -8.55 6.07 -13.11
CA PRO A 194 -7.41 5.77 -12.25
C PRO A 194 -7.12 4.28 -12.08
N THR A 195 -8.12 3.40 -12.30
CA THR A 195 -7.90 1.94 -12.17
C THR A 195 -6.94 1.40 -13.23
N LEU A 196 -6.84 2.07 -14.38
CA LEU A 196 -5.94 1.68 -15.47
C LEU A 196 -4.46 1.98 -15.14
N TRP A 197 -4.20 2.90 -14.19
CA TRP A 197 -2.86 3.19 -13.69
C TRP A 197 -2.30 2.05 -12.81
N LEU A 198 -3.20 1.32 -12.15
CA LEU A 198 -2.88 0.29 -11.16
C LEU A 198 -2.33 -1.00 -11.76
N SER A 199 -2.57 -1.25 -13.05
CA SER A 199 -1.98 -2.38 -13.78
C SER A 199 -0.44 -2.35 -13.80
N ILE A 200 0.16 -1.18 -13.55
CA ILE A 200 1.61 -0.94 -13.58
C ILE A 200 2.14 -0.53 -12.20
N TYR A 201 1.36 0.20 -11.41
CA TYR A 201 1.78 0.59 -10.06
C TYR A 201 1.65 -0.55 -9.03
N GLY A 202 0.64 -1.42 -9.16
CA GLY A 202 0.48 -2.61 -8.33
C GLY A 202 1.60 -3.64 -8.52
N TYR A 203 2.28 -3.62 -9.68
CA TYR A 203 3.42 -4.49 -9.95
C TYR A 203 4.71 -4.03 -9.23
N ASN A 204 4.84 -2.74 -8.89
CA ASN A 204 6.07 -2.15 -8.33
C ASN A 204 6.11 -2.04 -6.79
N LEU A 205 4.96 -2.06 -6.10
CA LEU A 205 4.93 -2.10 -4.62
C LEU A 205 5.43 -3.43 -4.03
N LEU A 206 5.53 -4.48 -4.85
CA LEU A 206 6.21 -5.73 -4.49
C LEU A 206 7.74 -5.61 -4.51
N TYR A 207 8.31 -4.53 -5.06
CA TYR A 207 9.76 -4.41 -5.34
C TYR A 207 10.49 -3.27 -4.61
N LEU A 208 9.81 -2.38 -3.87
CA LEU A 208 10.47 -1.28 -3.15
C LEU A 208 10.90 -1.61 -1.71
N ASN A 209 10.72 -2.85 -1.24
CA ASN A 209 11.12 -3.29 0.10
C ASN A 209 12.35 -4.22 0.13
N GLN A 210 13.21 -4.19 -0.89
CA GLN A 210 14.54 -4.80 -0.80
C GLN A 210 15.62 -3.71 -0.90
N GLY A 211 16.28 -3.50 0.24
CA GLY A 211 17.57 -2.84 0.47
C GLY A 211 18.16 -1.97 -0.64
N SER A 212 18.22 -0.67 -0.33
CA SER A 212 19.08 0.33 -0.95
C SER A 212 20.56 -0.04 -0.92
N ILE A 213 21.24 0.00 -2.07
CA ILE A 213 22.68 0.32 -2.29
C ILE A 213 22.80 1.05 -3.65
N PRO A 214 23.67 2.08 -3.82
CA PRO A 214 23.52 3.15 -4.80
C PRO A 214 24.12 2.83 -6.18
N TYR A 215 23.47 3.37 -7.22
CA TYR A 215 23.94 3.33 -8.61
C TYR A 215 24.83 4.54 -8.90
N LYS A 216 26.11 4.29 -9.20
CA LYS A 216 27.00 5.23 -9.90
C LYS A 216 26.80 5.06 -11.41
N LYS A 217 26.75 6.19 -12.12
CA LYS A 217 26.57 6.28 -13.57
C LYS A 217 27.89 6.80 -14.13
N ASP A 218 28.56 6.00 -14.96
CA ASP A 218 29.48 6.53 -15.97
C ASP A 218 28.92 6.23 -17.36
N SER A 219 29.07 7.23 -18.20
CA SER A 219 28.52 7.45 -19.53
C SER A 219 28.98 6.44 -20.57
N HIS A 220 28.08 5.95 -21.42
CA HIS A 220 28.44 5.50 -22.76
C HIS A 220 27.60 6.23 -23.82
N GLU A 221 28.34 7.01 -24.60
CA GLU A 221 27.96 7.57 -25.89
C GLU A 221 27.59 6.46 -26.88
N ILE A 222 26.66 6.83 -27.76
CA ILE A 222 26.32 6.07 -28.95
C ILE A 222 27.47 6.23 -29.94
N ILE A 223 28.21 5.16 -30.24
CA ILE A 223 29.01 5.08 -31.47
C ILE A 223 28.50 3.92 -32.31
N LYS A 224 27.95 4.27 -33.47
CA LYS A 224 27.73 3.32 -34.56
C LYS A 224 29.08 2.95 -35.18
N SER A 225 29.23 1.65 -35.41
CA SER A 225 29.91 1.00 -36.54
C SER A 225 31.32 0.41 -36.33
N LYS A 226 31.42 -0.81 -36.90
CA LYS A 226 32.58 -1.57 -37.38
C LYS A 226 33.37 -2.40 -36.36
N ASN A 227 33.11 -3.71 -36.44
CA ASN A 227 34.04 -4.83 -36.32
C ASN A 227 35.37 -4.55 -35.63
N LYS A 228 35.47 -4.98 -34.37
CA LYS A 228 36.67 -5.62 -33.82
C LYS A 228 36.22 -6.74 -32.88
N ILE A 229 36.48 -7.97 -33.31
CA ILE A 229 36.43 -9.18 -32.48
C ILE A 229 37.49 -9.00 -31.38
N SER A 230 37.06 -9.00 -30.12
CA SER A 230 37.95 -9.10 -28.96
C SER A 230 37.52 -10.30 -28.11
N VAL A 231 38.48 -11.17 -27.84
CA VAL A 231 38.35 -12.52 -27.30
C VAL A 231 37.81 -12.49 -25.87
N TYR A 232 36.50 -12.66 -25.70
CA TYR A 232 35.95 -13.21 -24.47
C TYR A 232 36.11 -14.72 -24.54
N LYS A 233 36.44 -15.39 -23.43
CA LYS A 233 36.21 -16.83 -23.32
C LYS A 233 34.70 -17.02 -23.21
N GLU A 234 34.03 -17.02 -24.35
CA GLU A 234 32.58 -16.98 -24.52
C GLU A 234 31.91 -18.10 -23.71
N ARG A 235 31.12 -17.71 -22.71
CA ARG A 235 30.29 -18.65 -21.96
C ARG A 235 29.05 -18.93 -22.80
N LYS A 236 29.03 -20.08 -23.47
CA LYS A 236 27.96 -20.52 -24.38
C LYS A 236 26.54 -20.21 -23.87
N ASN A 237 26.24 -20.48 -22.60
CA ASN A 237 24.90 -20.24 -22.04
C ASN A 237 24.55 -18.75 -21.91
N VAL A 238 25.51 -17.89 -21.57
CA VAL A 238 25.29 -16.44 -21.41
C VAL A 238 24.91 -15.81 -22.75
N GLU A 239 25.50 -16.27 -23.84
CA GLU A 239 25.15 -15.81 -25.19
C GLU A 239 23.76 -16.24 -25.61
N LEU A 240 23.38 -17.49 -25.32
CA LEU A 240 22.02 -17.96 -25.56
C LEU A 240 21.00 -17.12 -24.79
N ILE A 241 21.32 -16.69 -23.57
CA ILE A 241 20.48 -15.76 -22.79
C ILE A 241 20.39 -14.39 -23.48
N LYS A 242 21.53 -13.80 -23.86
CA LYS A 242 21.57 -12.49 -24.56
C LYS A 242 20.79 -12.53 -25.87
N ASN A 243 20.84 -13.64 -26.60
CA ASN A 243 20.16 -13.85 -27.88
C ASN A 243 18.72 -14.38 -27.72
N LEU A 244 18.23 -14.55 -26.48
CA LEU A 244 16.90 -15.05 -26.16
C LEU A 244 16.59 -16.45 -26.74
N ASP A 245 17.62 -17.28 -26.96
CA ASP A 245 17.48 -18.65 -27.45
C ASP A 245 17.10 -19.61 -26.32
N ALA A 246 15.82 -19.55 -25.95
CA ALA A 246 15.25 -20.38 -24.89
C ALA A 246 15.30 -21.88 -25.23
N ILE A 247 15.19 -22.25 -26.51
CA ILE A 247 15.11 -23.65 -26.95
C ILE A 247 16.46 -24.34 -26.74
N THR A 248 17.53 -23.73 -27.27
CA THR A 248 18.88 -24.29 -27.12
C THR A 248 19.31 -24.29 -25.66
N LEU A 249 19.02 -23.21 -24.92
CA LEU A 249 19.32 -23.15 -23.48
C LEU A 249 18.54 -24.21 -22.68
N SER A 250 17.26 -24.42 -23.01
CA SER A 250 16.44 -25.48 -22.39
C SER A 250 17.03 -26.87 -22.66
N ASN A 251 17.49 -27.13 -23.88
CA ASN A 251 18.11 -28.42 -24.23
C ASN A 251 19.41 -28.67 -23.45
N ILE A 252 20.22 -27.62 -23.21
CA ILE A 252 21.43 -27.71 -22.40
C ILE A 252 21.10 -28.00 -20.93
N LEU A 253 20.10 -27.30 -20.38
CA LEU A 253 19.72 -27.45 -18.97
C LEU A 253 18.91 -28.73 -18.71
N ASN A 254 18.29 -29.28 -19.75
CA ASN A 254 17.42 -30.45 -19.74
C ASN A 254 16.42 -30.47 -18.55
N PRO A 255 15.62 -29.41 -18.33
CA PRO A 255 14.68 -29.38 -17.23
C PRO A 255 13.51 -30.33 -17.51
N GLN A 256 12.97 -30.91 -16.44
CA GLN A 256 11.73 -31.66 -16.51
C GLN A 256 10.55 -30.69 -16.63
N PRO A 257 9.59 -30.92 -17.55
CA PRO A 257 8.37 -30.13 -17.62
C PRO A 257 7.65 -30.11 -16.27
N ILE A 258 7.12 -28.94 -15.91
CA ILE A 258 6.37 -28.77 -14.66
C ILE A 258 5.15 -27.89 -14.89
N GLU A 259 4.01 -28.34 -14.35
CA GLU A 259 2.80 -27.54 -14.26
C GLU A 259 2.77 -26.82 -12.91
N LEU A 260 2.58 -25.50 -12.94
CA LEU A 260 2.42 -24.66 -11.74
C LEU A 260 1.10 -23.89 -11.83
N HIS A 261 0.49 -23.59 -10.69
CA HIS A 261 -0.91 -23.14 -10.64
C HIS A 261 -1.09 -21.65 -10.33
N ASN A 262 -0.01 -20.94 -10.04
CA ASN A 262 -0.06 -19.49 -9.84
C ASN A 262 1.31 -18.83 -10.06
N LEU A 263 1.30 -17.50 -10.18
CA LEU A 263 2.49 -16.71 -10.45
C LEU A 263 3.53 -16.77 -9.32
N THR A 264 3.09 -16.95 -8.07
CA THR A 264 3.97 -17.07 -6.90
C THR A 264 4.80 -18.34 -6.97
N GLN A 265 4.17 -19.48 -7.29
CA GLN A 265 4.85 -20.76 -7.49
C GLN A 265 5.86 -20.68 -8.63
N ILE A 266 5.50 -20.05 -9.76
CA ILE A 266 6.41 -19.87 -10.89
C ILE A 266 7.63 -19.04 -10.49
N ASN A 267 7.43 -17.90 -9.83
CA ASN A 267 8.53 -17.04 -9.42
C ASN A 267 9.45 -17.74 -8.42
N ASP A 268 8.89 -18.46 -7.44
CA ASP A 268 9.66 -19.22 -6.45
C ASP A 268 10.44 -20.38 -7.10
N TYR A 269 9.81 -21.13 -8.01
CA TYR A 269 10.45 -22.22 -8.74
C TYR A 269 11.62 -21.73 -9.59
N ILE A 270 11.43 -20.65 -10.35
CA ILE A 270 12.47 -20.04 -11.20
C ILE A 270 13.65 -19.57 -10.33
N LYS A 271 13.40 -18.90 -9.21
CA LYS A 271 14.46 -18.43 -8.30
C LYS A 271 15.23 -19.56 -7.61
N LYS A 272 14.65 -20.76 -7.53
CA LYS A 272 15.30 -21.96 -6.96
C LYS A 272 16.14 -22.74 -7.96
N GLN A 273 16.08 -22.41 -9.25
CA GLN A 273 16.90 -23.07 -10.27
C GLN A 273 18.38 -22.77 -10.05
N ASP A 274 19.24 -23.77 -10.27
CA ASP A 274 20.68 -23.64 -10.09
C ASP A 274 21.26 -22.62 -11.06
N LEU A 275 21.55 -21.43 -10.51
CA LEU A 275 22.02 -20.30 -11.29
C LEU A 275 23.43 -20.54 -11.86
N ARG A 276 24.23 -21.45 -11.30
CA ARG A 276 25.53 -21.83 -11.86
C ARG A 276 25.36 -22.59 -13.16
N LYS A 277 24.46 -23.59 -13.16
CA LYS A 277 24.10 -24.35 -14.37
C LYS A 277 23.47 -23.46 -15.43
N PHE A 278 22.54 -22.59 -15.03
CA PHE A 278 21.91 -21.63 -15.94
C PHE A 278 22.95 -20.76 -16.67
N LEU A 279 23.94 -20.24 -15.95
CA LEU A 279 25.01 -19.40 -16.51
C LEU A 279 26.13 -20.18 -17.21
N GLY A 280 26.22 -21.49 -17.00
CA GLY A 280 27.35 -22.30 -17.49
C GLY A 280 28.66 -22.01 -16.77
N VAL A 281 28.62 -21.76 -15.45
CA VAL A 281 29.80 -21.49 -14.62
C VAL A 281 30.06 -22.64 -13.64
N ASN A 282 31.31 -23.09 -13.56
CA ASN A 282 31.69 -24.24 -12.72
C ASN A 282 32.49 -23.87 -11.46
N SER A 283 33.06 -22.66 -11.42
CA SER A 283 33.85 -22.18 -10.28
C SER A 283 33.01 -21.40 -9.26
N ASN A 284 33.48 -21.36 -8.01
CA ASN A 284 32.82 -20.61 -6.93
C ASN A 284 32.92 -19.08 -7.14
N SER A 285 34.05 -18.63 -7.70
CA SER A 285 34.27 -17.27 -8.17
C SER A 285 34.59 -17.28 -9.66
N PHE A 286 34.12 -16.28 -10.39
CA PHE A 286 34.34 -16.16 -11.83
C PHE A 286 34.32 -14.69 -12.25
N HIS A 287 34.82 -14.42 -13.46
CA HIS A 287 34.81 -13.06 -14.02
C HIS A 287 33.38 -12.56 -14.20
N ASP A 288 33.08 -11.36 -13.73
CA ASP A 288 31.76 -10.74 -13.78
C ASP A 288 31.17 -10.71 -15.20
N LEU A 289 29.84 -10.75 -15.29
CA LEU A 289 29.11 -10.79 -16.56
C LEU A 289 28.89 -9.42 -17.19
N PHE A 290 29.09 -8.34 -16.43
CA PHE A 290 28.64 -6.99 -16.78
C PHE A 290 29.78 -5.97 -16.91
N HIS A 291 30.99 -6.30 -16.48
CA HIS A 291 32.16 -5.44 -16.65
C HIS A 291 33.44 -6.25 -16.80
N GLU A 292 34.45 -5.63 -17.40
CA GLU A 292 35.77 -6.23 -17.58
C GLU A 292 36.61 -6.10 -16.31
N GLU A 293 37.34 -7.15 -15.98
CA GLU A 293 38.19 -7.21 -14.80
C GLU A 293 39.37 -8.17 -15.01
N GLN A 294 40.47 -7.92 -14.29
CA GLN A 294 41.68 -8.75 -14.33
C GLN A 294 41.63 -9.92 -13.33
N SER A 295 40.70 -9.90 -12.39
CA SER A 295 40.56 -10.92 -11.35
C SER A 295 39.08 -11.21 -11.10
N PRO A 296 38.70 -12.48 -10.90
CA PRO A 296 37.30 -12.86 -10.65
C PRO A 296 36.66 -12.11 -9.47
N SER A 297 35.58 -11.37 -9.70
CA SER A 297 34.82 -10.68 -8.65
C SER A 297 33.38 -11.13 -8.49
N ALA A 298 32.88 -12.04 -9.35
CA ALA A 298 31.50 -12.52 -9.29
C ALA A 298 31.38 -13.90 -8.64
N SER A 299 30.23 -14.14 -8.00
CA SER A 299 29.90 -15.41 -7.36
C SER A 299 28.40 -15.70 -7.39
N VAL A 300 28.04 -16.97 -7.23
CA VAL A 300 26.65 -17.44 -7.12
C VAL A 300 26.48 -18.25 -5.84
N TYR A 301 25.46 -17.91 -5.05
CA TYR A 301 25.18 -18.48 -3.73
C TYR A 301 23.67 -18.61 -3.48
N LYS A 302 23.28 -19.44 -2.50
CA LYS A 302 21.89 -19.50 -2.03
C LYS A 302 21.65 -18.44 -0.96
N SER A 303 20.50 -17.77 -1.02
CA SER A 303 20.10 -16.75 -0.04
C SER A 303 20.10 -17.31 1.39
N ASN A 304 20.65 -16.54 2.31
CA ASN A 304 20.66 -16.83 3.75
C ASN A 304 19.29 -16.63 4.43
N THR A 305 18.29 -16.13 3.70
CA THR A 305 16.93 -15.89 4.20
C THR A 305 16.10 -17.16 4.37
N GLY A 306 16.63 -18.33 4.01
CA GLY A 306 15.95 -19.62 4.11
C GLY A 306 14.96 -19.90 2.96
N THR A 307 14.84 -19.01 1.97
CA THR A 307 13.98 -19.21 0.79
C THR A 307 14.53 -20.27 -0.17
N GLY A 308 15.83 -20.56 -0.10
CA GLY A 308 16.52 -21.43 -1.05
C GLY A 308 16.74 -20.80 -2.43
N HIS A 309 16.46 -19.50 -2.58
CA HIS A 309 16.66 -18.77 -3.83
C HIS A 309 18.15 -18.61 -4.14
N TRP A 310 18.52 -18.74 -5.41
CA TRP A 310 19.87 -18.46 -5.88
C TRP A 310 20.04 -16.98 -6.20
N MET A 311 21.19 -16.47 -5.81
CA MET A 311 21.62 -15.08 -5.96
C MET A 311 22.95 -15.04 -6.71
N TYR A 312 23.04 -14.14 -7.67
CA TYR A 312 24.30 -13.67 -8.24
C TYR A 312 24.77 -12.47 -7.45
N LYS A 313 26.08 -12.35 -7.21
CA LYS A 313 26.69 -11.13 -6.68
C LYS A 313 28.03 -10.82 -7.33
N CYS A 314 28.15 -9.59 -7.81
CA CYS A 314 29.41 -8.94 -8.12
C CYS A 314 29.94 -8.27 -6.85
N HIS A 315 31.18 -8.56 -6.45
CA HIS A 315 31.83 -7.99 -5.27
C HIS A 315 32.70 -6.77 -5.59
N SER A 316 32.76 -6.35 -6.87
CA SER A 316 33.46 -5.13 -7.27
C SER A 316 32.78 -3.87 -6.70
N SER A 317 33.58 -3.01 -6.07
CA SER A 317 33.11 -1.73 -5.53
C SER A 317 32.74 -0.71 -6.61
N SER A 318 33.30 -0.84 -7.82
CA SER A 318 33.04 0.08 -8.94
C SER A 318 31.78 -0.28 -9.72
N SER A 319 31.36 -1.55 -9.72
CA SER A 319 30.15 -2.03 -10.40
C SER A 319 29.38 -3.04 -9.53
N PRO A 320 28.84 -2.62 -8.37
CA PRO A 320 28.15 -3.53 -7.48
C PRO A 320 26.86 -4.05 -8.11
N PHE A 321 26.62 -5.35 -7.97
CA PHE A 321 25.38 -5.97 -8.42
C PHE A 321 25.03 -7.16 -7.54
N CYS A 322 23.75 -7.29 -7.22
CA CYS A 322 23.20 -8.47 -6.55
C CYS A 322 21.79 -8.70 -7.07
N GLY A 323 21.44 -9.93 -7.42
CA GLY A 323 20.13 -10.22 -7.99
C GLY A 323 19.84 -11.70 -8.13
N THR A 324 18.58 -12.04 -8.32
CA THR A 324 18.18 -13.39 -8.70
C THR A 324 18.36 -13.59 -10.20
N ILE A 325 18.00 -14.78 -10.71
CA ILE A 325 17.95 -15.05 -12.15
C ILE A 325 17.14 -13.99 -12.94
N PHE A 326 16.11 -13.38 -12.34
CA PHE A 326 15.32 -12.36 -13.03
C PHE A 326 16.11 -11.07 -13.28
N GLU A 327 16.73 -10.50 -12.24
CA GLU A 327 17.55 -9.28 -12.37
C GLU A 327 18.78 -9.53 -13.26
N LEU A 328 19.31 -10.76 -13.22
CA LEU A 328 20.43 -11.15 -14.07
C LEU A 328 20.03 -11.17 -15.55
N VAL A 329 18.91 -11.80 -15.90
CA VAL A 329 18.43 -11.83 -17.30
C VAL A 329 18.02 -10.43 -17.75
N GLU A 330 17.38 -9.64 -16.89
CA GLU A 330 17.07 -8.24 -17.16
C GLU A 330 18.32 -7.46 -17.56
N ARG A 331 19.39 -7.57 -16.77
CA ARG A 331 20.63 -6.84 -17.05
C ARG A 331 21.37 -7.36 -18.29
N LEU A 332 21.26 -8.65 -18.61
CA LEU A 332 21.86 -9.24 -19.81
C LEU A 332 21.11 -8.89 -21.10
N THR A 333 19.80 -8.69 -21.04
CA THR A 333 18.93 -8.61 -22.24
C THR A 333 18.23 -7.27 -22.43
N GLY A 334 18.08 -6.48 -21.35
CA GLY A 334 17.27 -5.27 -21.34
C GLY A 334 15.76 -5.51 -21.41
N LEU A 335 15.29 -6.75 -21.34
CA LEU A 335 13.86 -7.09 -21.41
C LEU A 335 13.08 -6.60 -20.18
N GLU A 336 11.79 -6.35 -20.38
CA GLU A 336 10.86 -6.09 -19.29
C GLU A 336 10.52 -7.38 -18.52
N ARG A 337 10.09 -7.22 -17.26
CA ARG A 337 9.88 -8.32 -16.30
C ARG A 337 8.96 -9.44 -16.82
N LEU A 338 7.89 -9.09 -17.54
CA LEU A 338 6.94 -10.07 -18.06
C LEU A 338 7.55 -10.93 -19.17
N ASP A 339 8.38 -10.33 -20.03
CA ASP A 339 9.01 -11.06 -21.13
C ASP A 339 10.20 -11.89 -20.64
N ILE A 340 10.93 -11.41 -19.63
CA ILE A 340 11.90 -12.23 -18.89
C ILE A 340 11.20 -13.46 -18.30
N LYS A 341 10.03 -13.28 -17.69
CA LYS A 341 9.28 -14.40 -17.11
C LYS A 341 8.86 -15.40 -18.17
N LYS A 342 8.32 -14.95 -19.31
CA LYS A 342 7.97 -15.84 -20.44
C LYS A 342 9.20 -16.59 -20.96
N PHE A 343 10.33 -15.89 -21.14
CA PHE A 343 11.60 -16.50 -21.53
C PHE A 343 12.03 -17.60 -20.54
N LEU A 344 12.05 -17.30 -19.25
CA LEU A 344 12.44 -18.26 -18.21
C LEU A 344 11.44 -19.43 -18.10
N MET A 345 10.14 -19.19 -18.29
CA MET A 345 9.15 -20.26 -18.35
C MET A 345 9.42 -21.21 -19.52
N ASN A 346 9.79 -20.68 -20.68
CA ASN A 346 10.15 -21.50 -21.84
C ASN A 346 11.45 -22.29 -21.58
N VAL A 347 12.48 -21.63 -21.04
CA VAL A 347 13.76 -22.28 -20.69
C VAL A 347 13.52 -23.46 -19.75
N PHE A 348 12.72 -23.27 -18.69
CA PHE A 348 12.48 -24.28 -17.67
C PHE A 348 11.26 -25.18 -17.92
N LYS A 349 10.65 -25.11 -19.10
CA LYS A 349 9.46 -25.90 -19.49
C LYS A 349 8.33 -25.80 -18.46
N ILE A 350 8.04 -24.58 -18.01
CA ILE A 350 7.00 -24.28 -17.02
C ILE A 350 5.71 -23.93 -17.74
N THR A 351 4.63 -24.65 -17.42
CA THR A 351 3.28 -24.32 -17.88
C THR A 351 2.47 -23.77 -16.71
N LEU A 352 1.92 -22.56 -16.87
CA LEU A 352 0.92 -22.05 -15.94
C LEU A 352 -0.41 -22.74 -16.24
N LYS A 353 -0.89 -23.56 -15.30
CA LYS A 353 -2.17 -24.25 -15.39
C LYS A 353 -3.10 -23.74 -14.30
N GLU A 354 -3.86 -22.72 -14.66
CA GLU A 354 -4.96 -22.23 -13.82
C GLU A 354 -6.23 -23.01 -14.18
N SER A 355 -6.87 -23.61 -13.18
CA SER A 355 -8.15 -24.27 -13.40
C SER A 355 -9.26 -23.24 -13.61
N LYS A 356 -10.33 -23.63 -14.32
CA LYS A 356 -11.52 -22.77 -14.47
C LYS A 356 -12.05 -22.30 -13.11
N LEU A 357 -12.09 -23.21 -12.14
CA LEU A 357 -12.49 -22.90 -10.77
C LEU A 357 -11.57 -21.86 -10.11
N GLN A 358 -10.25 -21.96 -10.28
CA GLN A 358 -9.33 -20.96 -9.74
C GLN A 358 -9.56 -19.58 -10.35
N MET A 359 -9.82 -19.49 -11.66
CA MET A 359 -10.14 -18.22 -12.30
C MET A 359 -11.45 -17.63 -11.76
N GLU A 360 -12.49 -18.45 -11.58
CA GLU A 360 -13.77 -18.05 -10.97
C GLU A 360 -13.58 -17.53 -9.55
N LEU A 361 -12.85 -18.24 -8.69
CA LEU A 361 -12.58 -17.83 -7.31
C LEU A 361 -11.75 -16.53 -7.24
N LYS A 362 -10.85 -16.29 -8.19
CA LYS A 362 -10.11 -15.01 -8.29
C LYS A 362 -11.02 -13.86 -8.67
N ALA A 363 -11.92 -14.07 -9.63
CA ALA A 363 -12.92 -13.08 -10.03
C ALA A 363 -13.87 -12.76 -8.88
N GLU A 364 -14.31 -13.75 -8.10
CA GLU A 364 -15.09 -13.56 -6.89
C GLU A 364 -14.37 -12.70 -5.84
N ILE A 365 -13.06 -12.92 -5.63
CA ILE A 365 -12.27 -12.10 -4.71
C ILE A 365 -12.16 -10.66 -5.23
N ASP A 366 -11.99 -10.46 -6.53
CA ASP A 366 -11.93 -9.14 -7.15
C ASP A 366 -13.26 -8.40 -7.02
N GLU A 367 -14.39 -9.09 -7.21
CA GLU A 367 -15.73 -8.52 -7.04
C GLU A 367 -15.99 -8.13 -5.58
N TYR A 368 -15.59 -8.96 -4.62
CA TYR A 368 -15.66 -8.60 -3.20
C TYR A 368 -14.86 -7.31 -2.92
N LYS A 369 -13.64 -7.23 -3.45
CA LYS A 369 -12.80 -6.04 -3.31
C LYS A 369 -13.45 -4.81 -3.96
N TYR A 370 -14.07 -4.96 -5.13
CA TYR A 370 -14.78 -3.91 -5.84
C TYR A 370 -15.95 -3.35 -5.02
N ILE A 371 -16.80 -4.21 -4.45
CA ILE A 371 -17.94 -3.79 -3.62
C ILE A 371 -17.46 -2.98 -2.41
N LEU A 372 -16.40 -3.42 -1.73
CA LEU A 372 -15.83 -2.70 -0.59
C LEU A 372 -15.24 -1.34 -0.96
N GLN A 373 -14.77 -1.18 -2.21
CA GLN A 373 -14.23 0.06 -2.75
C GLN A 373 -15.31 0.98 -3.35
N SER A 374 -16.52 0.46 -3.59
CA SER A 374 -17.60 1.22 -4.18
C SER A 374 -18.00 2.41 -3.29
N PRO A 375 -18.24 3.61 -3.86
CA PRO A 375 -18.83 4.73 -3.13
C PRO A 375 -20.15 4.37 -2.43
N ASP A 376 -20.94 3.47 -3.03
CA ASP A 376 -22.25 3.05 -2.55
C ASP A 376 -22.15 2.25 -1.23
N PHE A 377 -20.99 1.66 -0.94
CA PHE A 377 -20.74 0.92 0.31
C PHE A 377 -20.97 1.81 1.54
N LYS A 378 -20.68 3.11 1.43
CA LYS A 378 -20.92 4.09 2.51
C LYS A 378 -22.41 4.28 2.79
N GLU A 379 -23.21 4.31 1.74
CA GLU A 379 -24.65 4.56 1.85
C GLU A 379 -25.38 3.30 2.31
N MET A 380 -25.06 2.15 1.72
CA MET A 380 -25.67 0.87 2.07
C MET A 380 -25.25 0.35 3.45
N TYR A 381 -23.99 0.55 3.84
CA TYR A 381 -23.41 -0.04 5.05
C TYR A 381 -22.60 1.01 5.86
N PRO A 382 -23.25 2.05 6.40
CA PRO A 382 -22.58 3.20 6.99
C PRO A 382 -21.75 2.89 8.25
N ASP A 383 -22.20 1.96 9.09
CA ASP A 383 -21.49 1.55 10.31
C ASP A 383 -20.21 0.78 9.95
N ALA A 384 -20.31 -0.13 8.98
CA ALA A 384 -19.17 -0.85 8.42
C ALA A 384 -18.17 0.12 7.77
N PHE A 385 -18.64 0.99 6.88
CA PHE A 385 -17.80 1.99 6.21
C PHE A 385 -17.04 2.84 7.23
N LYS A 386 -17.75 3.38 8.23
CA LYS A 386 -17.15 4.25 9.25
C LYS A 386 -16.08 3.53 10.05
N LEU A 387 -16.35 2.31 10.53
CA LEU A 387 -15.43 1.58 11.39
C LEU A 387 -14.22 1.04 10.62
N LEU A 388 -14.44 0.48 9.43
CA LEU A 388 -13.38 -0.12 8.61
C LEU A 388 -12.40 0.93 8.07
N ASN A 389 -12.91 2.10 7.62
CA ASN A 389 -12.07 3.17 7.09
C ASN A 389 -11.33 3.96 8.17
N LYS A 390 -11.97 4.27 9.31
CA LYS A 390 -11.38 5.12 10.36
C LYS A 390 -10.03 4.65 10.86
N HIS A 391 -9.80 3.33 10.87
CA HIS A 391 -8.60 2.71 11.41
C HIS A 391 -7.81 1.91 10.36
N ARG A 392 -8.09 2.15 9.07
CA ARG A 392 -7.45 1.45 7.95
C ARG A 392 -7.57 -0.09 8.03
N TYR A 393 -8.65 -0.60 8.65
CA TYR A 393 -8.92 -2.05 8.60
C TYR A 393 -9.18 -2.48 7.16
N ILE A 394 -9.84 -1.63 6.38
CA ILE A 394 -10.18 -1.97 5.01
C ILE A 394 -8.93 -2.19 4.15
N ASP A 395 -7.89 -1.37 4.33
CA ASP A 395 -6.58 -1.53 3.68
C ASP A 395 -5.94 -2.88 4.03
N ASP A 396 -5.93 -3.23 5.33
CA ASP A 396 -5.38 -4.51 5.79
C ASP A 396 -6.20 -5.69 5.20
N PHE A 397 -7.53 -5.53 5.04
CA PHE A 397 -8.38 -6.55 4.43
C PHE A 397 -8.15 -6.69 2.92
N TYR A 398 -7.90 -5.60 2.19
CA TYR A 398 -7.53 -5.67 0.77
C TYR A 398 -6.26 -6.49 0.56
N ILE A 399 -5.26 -6.33 1.42
CA ILE A 399 -4.04 -7.14 1.36
C ILE A 399 -4.36 -8.62 1.68
N ILE A 400 -5.28 -8.90 2.60
CA ILE A 400 -5.73 -10.27 2.88
C ILE A 400 -6.44 -10.89 1.66
N LEU A 401 -7.28 -10.13 0.95
CA LEU A 401 -7.92 -10.58 -0.28
C LEU A 401 -6.87 -10.89 -1.36
N ASP A 402 -5.87 -10.01 -1.53
CA ASP A 402 -4.77 -10.23 -2.48
C ASP A 402 -3.93 -11.47 -2.10
N LEU A 403 -3.65 -11.65 -0.80
CA LEU A 403 -2.97 -12.85 -0.30
C LEU A 403 -3.78 -14.11 -0.55
N ALA A 404 -5.09 -14.09 -0.34
CA ALA A 404 -5.96 -15.22 -0.65
C ALA A 404 -5.90 -15.54 -2.14
N LYS A 405 -6.04 -14.52 -2.99
CA LYS A 405 -5.97 -14.62 -4.46
C LYS A 405 -4.65 -15.22 -4.96
N GLU A 406 -3.53 -14.82 -4.36
CA GLU A 406 -2.19 -15.34 -4.67
C GLU A 406 -1.99 -16.80 -4.25
N ASN A 407 -2.78 -17.31 -3.29
CA ASN A 407 -2.54 -18.58 -2.60
C ASN A 407 -3.75 -19.53 -2.61
N LEU A 408 -4.70 -19.35 -3.54
CA LEU A 408 -5.80 -20.28 -3.73
C LEU A 408 -5.30 -21.71 -3.98
N SER A 409 -6.02 -22.69 -3.45
CA SER A 409 -5.71 -24.11 -3.64
C SER A 409 -5.70 -24.49 -5.13
N GLY A 410 -4.82 -25.42 -5.49
CA GLY A 410 -4.84 -26.11 -6.80
C GLY A 410 -5.93 -27.17 -6.92
N ASP A 411 -6.63 -27.46 -5.82
CA ASP A 411 -7.70 -28.45 -5.79
C ASP A 411 -8.89 -27.98 -6.65
N ILE A 412 -9.13 -28.69 -7.75
CA ILE A 412 -10.19 -28.39 -8.72
C ILE A 412 -11.60 -28.70 -8.19
N HIS A 413 -11.72 -29.33 -7.02
CA HIS A 413 -12.99 -29.70 -6.42
C HIS A 413 -13.36 -28.83 -5.22
N ASP A 414 -12.40 -28.12 -4.61
CA ASP A 414 -12.66 -27.23 -3.46
C ASP A 414 -13.05 -25.83 -3.92
N LYS A 415 -14.36 -25.53 -3.87
CA LYS A 415 -14.93 -24.24 -4.26
C LYS A 415 -14.75 -23.13 -3.22
N ARG A 416 -13.99 -23.37 -2.15
CA ARG A 416 -13.79 -22.38 -1.09
C ARG A 416 -12.58 -21.51 -1.37
N LYS A 417 -12.66 -20.23 -0.97
CA LYS A 417 -11.57 -19.25 -1.07
C LYS A 417 -10.57 -19.43 0.08
N LEU A 418 -9.89 -20.57 0.09
CA LEU A 418 -8.97 -20.96 1.16
C LEU A 418 -7.56 -20.41 0.95
N PHE A 419 -6.92 -20.00 2.05
CA PHE A 419 -5.49 -19.74 2.11
C PHE A 419 -4.93 -20.02 3.50
N PHE A 420 -3.62 -20.26 3.60
CA PHE A 420 -2.95 -20.44 4.89
C PHE A 420 -1.54 -19.86 4.83
N HIS A 421 -1.18 -19.09 5.85
CA HIS A 421 0.15 -18.50 6.01
C HIS A 421 0.51 -18.44 7.50
N SER A 422 1.81 -18.32 7.81
CA SER A 422 2.22 -18.05 9.18
C SER A 422 1.76 -16.64 9.60
N LEU A 423 1.52 -16.42 10.89
CA LEU A 423 1.16 -15.09 11.40
C LEU A 423 2.23 -14.06 11.05
N LYS A 424 3.50 -14.46 11.11
CA LYS A 424 4.65 -13.65 10.72
C LYS A 424 4.58 -13.21 9.26
N THR A 425 4.32 -14.14 8.33
CA THR A 425 4.21 -13.85 6.90
C THR A 425 3.07 -12.87 6.61
N ILE A 426 1.91 -13.05 7.25
CA ILE A 426 0.80 -12.11 7.10
C ILE A 426 1.18 -10.75 7.68
N ALA A 427 1.85 -10.72 8.84
CA ALA A 427 2.27 -9.48 9.48
C ALA A 427 3.28 -8.68 8.64
N GLU A 428 4.24 -9.35 8.00
CA GLU A 428 5.18 -8.75 7.05
C GLU A 428 4.44 -8.13 5.86
N ARG A 429 3.46 -8.85 5.28
CA ARG A 429 2.66 -8.35 4.15
C ARG A 429 1.77 -7.16 4.52
N LEU A 430 1.21 -7.15 5.73
CA LEU A 430 0.43 -6.02 6.25
C LEU A 430 1.31 -4.84 6.71
N ASN A 431 2.63 -5.02 6.81
CA ASN A 431 3.55 -4.08 7.45
C ASN A 431 3.12 -3.75 8.89
N ARG A 432 2.87 -4.79 9.69
CA ARG A 432 2.40 -4.71 11.09
C ARG A 432 3.20 -5.64 11.99
N SER A 433 3.12 -5.40 13.29
CA SER A 433 3.59 -6.36 14.29
C SER A 433 2.63 -7.56 14.39
N GLU A 434 3.16 -8.75 14.74
CA GLU A 434 2.35 -9.96 14.91
C GLU A 434 1.15 -9.80 15.87
N PRO A 435 1.28 -9.13 17.04
CA PRO A 435 0.13 -8.88 17.92
C PRO A 435 -0.96 -8.04 17.25
N THR A 436 -0.57 -7.01 16.48
CA THR A 436 -1.52 -6.16 15.75
C THR A 436 -2.20 -6.96 14.66
N THR A 437 -1.45 -7.73 13.88
CA THR A 437 -1.96 -8.62 12.84
C THR A 437 -2.95 -9.63 13.41
N SER A 438 -2.63 -10.27 14.54
CA SER A 438 -3.54 -11.20 15.22
C SER A 438 -4.84 -10.52 15.62
N SER A 439 -4.78 -9.29 16.14
CA SER A 439 -5.96 -8.49 16.48
C SER A 439 -6.79 -8.13 15.24
N ARG A 440 -6.15 -7.75 14.11
CA ARG A 440 -6.83 -7.44 12.83
C ARG A 440 -7.53 -8.66 12.26
N ILE A 441 -6.83 -9.79 12.15
CA ILE A 441 -7.41 -11.06 11.71
C ILE A 441 -8.60 -11.44 12.58
N THR A 442 -8.45 -11.36 13.91
CA THR A 442 -9.54 -11.66 14.86
C THR A 442 -10.74 -10.74 14.64
N PHE A 443 -10.51 -9.46 14.37
CA PHE A 443 -11.58 -8.51 14.05
C PHE A 443 -12.31 -8.87 12.75
N PHE A 444 -11.60 -9.25 11.68
CA PHE A 444 -12.25 -9.73 10.45
C PHE A 444 -13.05 -11.01 10.65
N VAL A 445 -12.59 -11.89 11.54
CA VAL A 445 -13.32 -13.13 11.90
C VAL A 445 -14.54 -12.85 12.77
N PHE A 446 -14.46 -11.84 13.65
CA PHE A 446 -15.61 -11.32 14.37
C PHE A 446 -16.66 -10.77 13.40
N LEU A 447 -16.24 -9.97 12.41
CA LEU A 447 -17.12 -9.39 11.39
C LEU A 447 -17.61 -10.39 10.33
N LYS A 448 -17.22 -11.67 10.38
CA LYS A 448 -17.59 -12.70 9.38
C LYS A 448 -17.04 -12.44 7.97
N MET A 449 -16.07 -11.54 7.82
CA MET A 449 -15.36 -11.34 6.56
C MET A 449 -14.32 -12.44 6.30
N LEU A 450 -13.82 -13.06 7.39
CA LEU A 450 -12.85 -14.12 7.38
C LEU A 450 -13.30 -15.25 8.31
N CYS A 451 -13.01 -16.48 7.95
CA CYS A 451 -13.39 -17.66 8.70
C CYS A 451 -12.09 -18.42 9.06
N LYS A 452 -11.86 -18.78 10.35
CA LYS A 452 -10.72 -19.62 10.76
C LYS A 452 -11.19 -21.06 10.90
N LEU A 453 -10.57 -21.98 10.18
CA LEU A 453 -11.04 -23.35 10.09
C LEU A 453 -10.52 -24.26 11.21
N GLU A 454 -11.42 -25.11 11.70
CA GLU A 454 -11.15 -26.25 12.57
C GLU A 454 -10.48 -27.41 11.83
N ASP A 455 -9.93 -28.37 12.58
CA ASP A 455 -9.21 -29.50 11.99
C ASP A 455 -10.07 -30.32 11.03
N ASN A 456 -11.36 -30.50 11.32
CA ASN A 456 -12.30 -31.26 10.49
C ASN A 456 -12.77 -30.50 9.24
N GLU A 457 -12.61 -29.17 9.20
CA GLU A 457 -13.01 -28.33 8.05
C GLU A 457 -11.87 -28.15 7.03
N ILE A 458 -10.63 -28.45 7.43
CA ILE A 458 -9.44 -28.25 6.60
C ILE A 458 -9.23 -29.46 5.67
N PRO A 459 -8.93 -29.24 4.38
CA PRO A 459 -8.56 -30.32 3.47
C PRO A 459 -7.45 -31.21 4.07
N PRO A 460 -7.61 -32.56 4.08
CA PRO A 460 -6.71 -33.46 4.80
C PRO A 460 -5.22 -33.30 4.45
N HIS A 461 -4.92 -33.03 3.18
CA HIS A 461 -3.55 -32.82 2.71
C HIS A 461 -2.91 -31.55 3.31
N ILE A 462 -3.67 -30.45 3.43
CA ILE A 462 -3.22 -29.20 4.06
C ILE A 462 -2.99 -29.43 5.55
N LEU A 463 -3.93 -30.07 6.23
CA LEU A 463 -3.84 -30.34 7.67
C LEU A 463 -2.60 -31.20 7.99
N LYS A 464 -2.31 -32.22 7.17
CA LYS A 464 -1.13 -33.07 7.32
C LYS A 464 0.18 -32.27 7.25
N ILE A 465 0.29 -31.34 6.29
CA ILE A 465 1.45 -30.45 6.15
C ILE A 465 1.58 -29.54 7.38
N GLN A 466 0.49 -28.92 7.82
CA GLN A 466 0.47 -28.03 8.99
C GLN A 466 0.87 -28.77 10.28
N LYS A 467 0.33 -29.97 10.53
CA LYS A 467 0.69 -30.80 11.70
C LYS A 467 2.14 -31.30 11.64
N ARG A 468 2.69 -31.57 10.45
CA ARG A 468 4.12 -31.89 10.29
C ARG A 468 4.99 -30.69 10.68
N ASN A 469 4.67 -29.51 10.15
CA ASN A 469 5.41 -28.28 10.46
C ASN A 469 5.32 -27.90 11.95
N GLN A 470 4.15 -28.06 12.56
CA GLN A 470 3.96 -27.84 13.99
C GLN A 470 4.88 -28.72 14.83
N ARG A 471 4.93 -30.03 14.54
CA ARG A 471 5.78 -31.00 15.25
C ARG A 471 7.26 -30.70 15.06
N ASN A 472 7.69 -30.49 13.81
CA ASN A 472 9.10 -30.24 13.47
C ASN A 472 9.66 -29.00 14.18
N ASN A 473 8.85 -27.96 14.33
CA ASN A 473 9.26 -26.70 14.97
C ASN A 473 8.87 -26.62 16.46
N LYS A 474 8.27 -27.68 17.03
CA LYS A 474 7.79 -27.73 18.42
C LYS A 474 6.84 -26.56 18.79
N PHE A 475 6.02 -26.12 17.84
CA PHE A 475 5.08 -25.03 18.09
C PHE A 475 3.82 -25.53 18.83
N LYS A 476 3.34 -24.73 19.79
CA LYS A 476 2.09 -25.01 20.52
C LYS A 476 0.89 -25.11 19.58
N ARG A 477 0.82 -24.26 18.55
CA ARG A 477 -0.29 -24.17 17.60
C ARG A 477 0.19 -24.45 16.19
N ARG A 478 -0.70 -24.98 15.35
CA ARG A 478 -0.47 -25.04 13.90
C ARG A 478 -0.77 -23.67 13.28
N ASN A 479 -0.27 -23.46 12.08
CA ASN A 479 -0.72 -22.32 11.26
C ASN A 479 -2.23 -22.44 11.04
N ASN A 480 -2.92 -21.29 11.06
CA ASN A 480 -4.35 -21.25 10.76
C ASN A 480 -4.56 -21.43 9.25
N THR A 481 -5.66 -22.10 8.90
CA THR A 481 -6.26 -22.04 7.57
C THR A 481 -7.42 -21.07 7.63
N TYR A 482 -7.49 -20.19 6.64
CA TYR A 482 -8.50 -19.17 6.55
C TYR A 482 -9.35 -19.39 5.31
N GLU A 483 -10.63 -19.07 5.41
CA GLU A 483 -11.57 -18.99 4.31
C GLU A 483 -12.07 -17.55 4.19
N ILE A 484 -11.99 -16.98 2.98
CA ILE A 484 -12.70 -15.72 2.67
C ILE A 484 -14.18 -16.08 2.53
N CYS A 485 -15.00 -15.58 3.45
CA CYS A 485 -16.41 -15.92 3.48
C CYS A 485 -17.13 -15.24 2.27
N ASN A 486 -18.19 -15.86 1.74
CA ASN A 486 -18.85 -15.42 0.50
C ASN A 486 -19.48 -14.02 0.62
N TYR A 487 -19.24 -13.15 -0.36
CA TYR A 487 -19.81 -11.82 -0.39
C TYR A 487 -21.26 -11.84 -0.89
N GLY A 488 -22.07 -10.90 -0.38
CA GLY A 488 -23.49 -10.78 -0.70
C GLY A 488 -24.18 -9.82 0.25
N SER A 489 -25.38 -9.36 -0.12
CA SER A 489 -26.15 -8.38 0.66
C SER A 489 -26.36 -8.81 2.11
N PHE A 490 -26.70 -10.08 2.35
CA PHE A 490 -26.88 -10.63 3.70
C PHE A 490 -25.59 -10.55 4.53
N LEU A 491 -24.43 -10.91 3.97
CA LEU A 491 -23.15 -10.80 4.68
C LEU A 491 -22.85 -9.34 5.02
N PHE A 492 -23.05 -8.42 4.09
CA PHE A 492 -22.77 -7.01 4.35
C PHE A 492 -23.72 -6.38 5.36
N GLN A 493 -24.98 -6.80 5.40
CA GLN A 493 -25.92 -6.44 6.46
C GLN A 493 -25.42 -6.95 7.83
N GLU A 494 -24.97 -8.19 7.90
CA GLU A 494 -24.38 -8.77 9.12
C GLU A 494 -23.11 -8.03 9.54
N ILE A 495 -22.20 -7.73 8.60
CA ILE A 495 -20.99 -6.92 8.88
C ILE A 495 -21.39 -5.56 9.45
N ASN A 496 -22.38 -4.89 8.85
CA ASN A 496 -22.84 -3.58 9.29
C ASN A 496 -23.47 -3.64 10.68
N SER A 497 -24.31 -4.65 10.95
CA SER A 497 -24.90 -4.93 12.26
C SER A 497 -23.83 -5.14 13.33
N ARG A 498 -22.83 -5.99 13.07
CA ARG A 498 -21.72 -6.23 13.99
C ARG A 498 -20.85 -5.01 14.23
N CYS A 499 -20.63 -4.18 13.20
CA CYS A 499 -19.92 -2.91 13.36
C CYS A 499 -20.70 -1.93 14.23
N ARG A 500 -22.03 -1.93 14.15
CA ARG A 500 -22.90 -1.15 15.04
C ARG A 500 -22.81 -1.64 16.47
N GLU A 501 -23.02 -2.94 16.69
CA GLU A 501 -22.93 -3.58 18.01
C GLU A 501 -21.57 -3.31 18.68
N TRP A 502 -20.49 -3.42 17.92
CA TRP A 502 -19.14 -3.09 18.37
C TRP A 502 -19.02 -1.68 18.93
N ASN A 503 -19.59 -0.70 18.22
CA ASN A 503 -19.53 0.71 18.58
C ASN A 503 -20.41 1.01 19.80
N GLU A 504 -21.61 0.43 19.86
CA GLU A 504 -22.58 0.57 20.96
C GLU A 504 -22.03 0.00 22.27
N LYS A 505 -21.43 -1.20 22.23
CA LYS A 505 -20.70 -1.81 23.36
C LYS A 505 -19.40 -1.07 23.71
N GLY A 506 -19.01 -0.06 22.93
CA GLY A 506 -17.87 0.80 23.22
C GLY A 506 -16.52 0.08 23.18
N LEU A 507 -16.44 -1.00 22.40
CA LEU A 507 -15.30 -1.90 22.33
C LEU A 507 -14.08 -1.26 21.65
N THR A 508 -12.92 -1.82 21.93
CA THR A 508 -11.64 -1.43 21.33
C THR A 508 -10.87 -2.66 20.90
N THR A 509 -9.82 -2.51 20.11
CA THR A 509 -8.96 -3.62 19.68
C THR A 509 -8.39 -4.44 20.83
N LYS A 510 -8.29 -3.87 22.04
CA LYS A 510 -7.91 -4.62 23.25
C LYS A 510 -8.88 -5.75 23.61
N SER A 511 -10.11 -5.73 23.10
CA SER A 511 -11.08 -6.83 23.23
C SER A 511 -10.91 -7.92 22.16
N MET A 512 -10.06 -7.72 21.14
CA MET A 512 -9.79 -8.68 20.05
C MET A 512 -8.78 -9.75 20.44
N ASN A 513 -9.09 -10.43 21.54
CA ASN A 513 -8.46 -11.66 22.00
C ASN A 513 -9.53 -12.59 22.56
N ARG A 514 -9.18 -13.84 22.85
CA ARG A 514 -10.15 -14.86 23.28
C ARG A 514 -10.94 -14.45 24.51
N GLU A 515 -10.28 -13.93 25.53
CA GLU A 515 -10.92 -13.48 26.77
C GLU A 515 -11.88 -12.31 26.51
N GLY A 516 -11.46 -11.33 25.71
CA GLY A 516 -12.32 -10.21 25.33
C GLY A 516 -13.56 -10.65 24.56
N ILE A 517 -13.44 -11.55 23.59
CA ILE A 517 -14.61 -12.10 22.90
C ILE A 517 -15.51 -12.86 23.88
N TYR A 518 -14.93 -13.73 24.71
CA TYR A 518 -15.69 -14.52 25.69
C TYR A 518 -16.53 -13.63 26.61
N ARG A 519 -15.93 -12.55 27.13
CA ARG A 519 -16.58 -11.66 28.10
C ARG A 519 -17.64 -10.75 27.49
N ASN A 520 -17.57 -10.44 26.20
CA ASN A 520 -18.54 -9.54 25.53
C ASN A 520 -19.59 -10.28 24.69
N PHE A 521 -19.30 -11.49 24.21
CA PHE A 521 -20.15 -12.23 23.26
C PHE A 521 -20.35 -13.70 23.66
N GLY A 522 -19.80 -14.13 24.79
CA GLY A 522 -19.98 -15.47 25.33
C GLY A 522 -19.03 -16.53 24.75
N LYS A 523 -19.13 -17.73 25.33
CA LYS A 523 -18.25 -18.87 25.03
C LYS A 523 -18.35 -19.32 23.58
N ALA A 524 -19.57 -19.43 23.04
CA ALA A 524 -19.80 -19.96 21.70
C ALA A 524 -19.07 -19.12 20.64
N GLU A 525 -19.15 -17.79 20.75
CA GLU A 525 -18.47 -16.88 19.82
C GLU A 525 -16.95 -16.90 20.01
N ALA A 526 -16.46 -17.02 21.26
CA ALA A 526 -15.03 -17.17 21.52
C ALA A 526 -14.45 -18.45 20.91
N ASP A 527 -15.16 -19.57 21.07
CA ASP A 527 -14.73 -20.86 20.53
C ASP A 527 -14.81 -20.89 19.00
N ARG A 528 -15.77 -20.18 18.38
CA ARG A 528 -15.84 -19.98 16.92
C ARG A 528 -14.66 -19.17 16.38
N ILE A 529 -14.26 -18.09 17.06
CA ILE A 529 -13.18 -17.19 16.59
C ILE A 529 -11.79 -17.77 16.90
N PHE A 530 -11.68 -18.65 17.90
CA PHE A 530 -10.42 -19.26 18.37
C PHE A 530 -10.50 -20.79 18.40
N PRO A 531 -10.65 -21.45 17.23
CA PRO A 531 -10.88 -22.90 17.16
C PRO A 531 -9.76 -23.75 17.79
N GLN A 532 -8.50 -23.32 17.70
CA GLN A 532 -7.36 -24.01 18.30
C GLN A 532 -7.21 -23.81 19.82
N ASP A 533 -7.97 -22.88 20.41
CA ASP A 533 -7.98 -22.60 21.85
C ASP A 533 -9.39 -22.84 22.44
N LYS A 534 -10.18 -23.72 21.82
CA LYS A 534 -11.50 -24.11 22.34
C LYS A 534 -11.40 -24.53 23.80
N ASN A 535 -12.36 -24.08 24.61
CA ASN A 535 -12.42 -24.38 26.04
C ASN A 535 -11.20 -23.93 26.87
N ALA A 536 -10.32 -23.07 26.35
CA ALA A 536 -9.23 -22.53 27.16
C ALA A 536 -9.77 -21.83 28.42
N LYS A 537 -9.26 -22.23 29.59
CA LYS A 537 -9.65 -21.67 30.88
C LYS A 537 -9.17 -20.21 30.99
N LEU A 538 -10.03 -19.35 31.53
CA LEU A 538 -9.65 -17.98 31.88
C LEU A 538 -8.98 -17.95 33.25
N PRO A 539 -8.06 -16.99 33.51
CA PRO A 539 -7.41 -16.88 34.83
C PRO A 539 -8.39 -16.43 35.91
N GLN A 540 -8.45 -17.15 37.03
CA GLN A 540 -9.32 -16.81 38.18
C GLN A 540 -9.10 -15.37 38.67
N LEU A 541 -7.83 -14.94 38.78
CA LEU A 541 -7.48 -13.58 39.17
C LEU A 541 -8.17 -12.51 38.30
N HIS A 542 -8.40 -12.78 37.01
CA HIS A 542 -9.08 -11.83 36.14
C HIS A 542 -10.55 -11.70 36.50
N ASP A 543 -11.20 -12.79 36.90
CA ASP A 543 -12.60 -12.78 37.33
C ASP A 543 -12.75 -12.02 38.65
N ASP A 544 -11.82 -12.19 39.58
CA ASP A 544 -11.79 -11.44 40.84
C ASP A 544 -11.63 -9.93 40.58
N VAL A 545 -10.67 -9.54 39.74
CA VAL A 545 -10.43 -8.13 39.39
C VAL A 545 -11.63 -7.51 38.66
N ILE A 546 -12.27 -8.24 37.75
CA ILE A 546 -13.47 -7.77 37.07
C ILE A 546 -14.64 -7.62 38.04
N SER A 547 -14.78 -8.52 39.01
CA SER A 547 -15.80 -8.40 40.05
C SER A 547 -15.62 -7.11 40.86
N HIS A 548 -14.39 -6.79 41.27
CA HIS A 548 -14.09 -5.52 41.93
C HIS A 548 -14.37 -4.29 41.04
N LEU A 549 -13.96 -4.31 39.77
CA LEU A 549 -14.27 -3.23 38.82
C LEU A 549 -15.79 -3.03 38.68
N THR A 550 -16.55 -4.12 38.67
CA THR A 550 -18.01 -4.13 38.54
C THR A 550 -18.68 -3.54 39.78
N MET A 551 -18.22 -3.91 40.98
CA MET A 551 -18.70 -3.32 42.23
C MET A 551 -18.45 -1.80 42.26
N THR A 552 -17.26 -1.36 41.90
CA THR A 552 -16.91 0.07 41.83
C THR A 552 -17.77 0.81 40.81
N LEU A 553 -17.94 0.24 39.60
CA LEU A 553 -18.80 0.79 38.56
C LEU A 553 -20.23 1.01 39.08
N ASN A 554 -20.84 -0.02 39.68
CA ASN A 554 -22.21 0.08 40.19
C ASN A 554 -22.34 1.09 41.32
N LYS A 555 -21.37 1.17 42.24
CA LYS A 555 -21.33 2.18 43.30
C LYS A 555 -21.27 3.60 42.75
N LEU A 556 -20.46 3.83 41.73
CA LEU A 556 -20.34 5.15 41.08
C LEU A 556 -21.62 5.51 40.33
N ILE A 557 -22.20 4.56 39.59
CA ILE A 557 -23.48 4.76 38.91
C ILE A 557 -24.62 5.04 39.90
N GLN A 558 -24.67 4.34 41.03
CA GLN A 558 -25.70 4.54 42.06
C GLN A 558 -25.57 5.90 42.74
N SER A 559 -24.34 6.36 43.01
CA SER A 559 -24.11 7.61 43.72
C SER A 559 -24.17 8.86 42.84
N LYS A 560 -23.65 8.79 41.60
CA LYS A 560 -23.53 9.95 40.69
C LYS A 560 -24.50 9.90 39.50
N GLY A 561 -25.05 8.73 39.17
CA GLY A 561 -25.83 8.51 37.93
C GLY A 561 -24.97 8.37 36.67
N TRP A 562 -23.65 8.58 36.77
CA TRP A 562 -22.69 8.49 35.67
C TRP A 562 -21.29 8.15 36.20
N THR A 563 -20.41 7.65 35.33
CA THR A 563 -18.97 7.55 35.61
C THR A 563 -18.14 7.51 34.32
N THR A 564 -16.82 7.35 34.43
CA THR A 564 -15.91 7.08 33.32
C THR A 564 -15.09 5.82 33.59
N GLU A 565 -14.60 5.14 32.54
CA GLU A 565 -13.69 3.99 32.73
C GLU A 565 -12.47 4.34 33.58
N LYS A 566 -11.94 5.56 33.43
CA LYS A 566 -10.78 6.01 34.20
C LYS A 566 -11.10 6.08 35.69
N GLU A 567 -12.23 6.67 36.03
CA GLU A 567 -12.68 6.78 37.41
C GLU A 567 -12.93 5.39 38.03
N VAL A 568 -13.58 4.48 37.30
CA VAL A 568 -13.75 3.09 37.77
C VAL A 568 -12.40 2.42 38.04
N ILE A 569 -11.42 2.59 37.15
CA ILE A 569 -10.06 2.05 37.34
C ILE A 569 -9.40 2.68 38.58
N ASP A 570 -9.43 4.00 38.71
CA ASP A 570 -8.72 4.73 39.76
C ASP A 570 -9.33 4.44 41.15
N GLU A 571 -10.66 4.34 41.26
CA GLU A 571 -11.40 4.06 42.50
C GLU A 571 -11.41 2.58 42.91
N THR A 572 -11.08 1.66 42.01
CA THR A 572 -11.02 0.22 42.33
C THR A 572 -9.73 -0.09 43.09
N ALA A 573 -9.80 -0.20 44.42
CA ALA A 573 -8.65 -0.51 45.28
C ALA A 573 -8.19 -1.97 45.14
N LEU A 574 -6.94 -2.16 44.71
CA LEU A 574 -6.26 -3.46 44.65
C LEU A 574 -4.79 -3.28 45.04
N PHE A 575 -4.25 -4.22 45.83
CA PHE A 575 -2.93 -4.09 46.44
C PHE A 575 -1.96 -5.18 45.97
N PHE A 576 -1.60 -5.15 44.68
CA PHE A 576 -0.52 -5.99 44.13
C PHE A 576 0.19 -5.33 42.95
N ARG A 577 1.43 -5.77 42.69
CA ARG A 577 2.27 -5.22 41.62
C ARG A 577 1.65 -5.42 40.24
N GLY A 578 1.54 -4.36 39.45
CA GLY A 578 0.98 -4.40 38.09
C GLY A 578 -0.55 -4.26 38.01
N GLN A 579 -1.25 -4.13 39.14
CA GLN A 579 -2.72 -4.03 39.17
C GLN A 579 -3.30 -2.93 38.27
N LYS A 580 -2.64 -1.77 38.16
CA LYS A 580 -3.14 -0.65 37.35
C LYS A 580 -3.25 -1.00 35.87
N GLN A 581 -2.21 -1.64 35.33
CA GLN A 581 -2.20 -2.10 33.94
C GLN A 581 -3.22 -3.21 33.74
N LEU A 582 -3.31 -4.15 34.68
CA LEU A 582 -4.27 -5.25 34.62
C LEU A 582 -5.72 -4.75 34.61
N LYS A 583 -6.11 -3.86 35.54
CA LYS A 583 -7.43 -3.22 35.56
C LYS A 583 -7.75 -2.53 34.23
N THR A 584 -6.78 -1.78 33.71
CA THR A 584 -6.92 -1.06 32.43
C THR A 584 -7.15 -2.02 31.26
N ASP A 585 -6.49 -3.16 31.23
CA ASP A 585 -6.67 -4.15 30.17
C ASP A 585 -7.96 -4.96 30.34
N LEU A 586 -8.31 -5.34 31.57
CA LEU A 586 -9.51 -6.13 31.86
C LEU A 586 -10.79 -5.33 31.62
N ILE A 587 -10.88 -4.07 32.05
CA ILE A 587 -12.06 -3.26 31.76
C ILE A 587 -12.27 -3.12 30.25
N LYS A 588 -11.19 -2.96 29.46
CA LYS A 588 -11.27 -2.89 27.99
C LYS A 588 -11.69 -4.20 27.34
N LYS A 589 -11.43 -5.34 27.99
CA LYS A 589 -11.84 -6.67 27.55
C LYS A 589 -13.27 -7.03 27.97
N SER A 590 -13.82 -6.44 29.03
CA SER A 590 -15.13 -6.83 29.57
C SER A 590 -16.21 -5.77 29.44
N ILE A 591 -15.88 -4.54 29.01
CA ILE A 591 -16.81 -3.40 29.08
C ILE A 591 -18.15 -3.67 28.39
N GLY A 592 -18.19 -4.32 27.22
CA GLY A 592 -19.44 -4.61 26.53
C GLY A 592 -20.35 -5.51 27.36
N GLY A 593 -19.83 -6.64 27.84
CA GLY A 593 -20.59 -7.56 28.70
C GLY A 593 -21.02 -6.93 30.02
N LEU A 594 -20.21 -6.03 30.60
CA LEU A 594 -20.60 -5.25 31.77
C LEU A 594 -21.75 -4.28 31.47
N LEU A 595 -21.70 -3.61 30.32
CA LEU A 595 -22.76 -2.69 29.92
C LEU A 595 -24.09 -3.44 29.73
N ASP A 596 -24.05 -4.59 29.06
CA ASP A 596 -25.24 -5.42 28.84
C ASP A 596 -25.85 -5.93 30.15
N SER A 597 -24.99 -6.43 31.06
CA SER A 597 -25.45 -7.09 32.30
C SER A 597 -26.13 -6.15 33.29
N TYR A 598 -25.84 -4.84 33.20
CA TYR A 598 -26.33 -3.82 34.13
C TYR A 598 -27.21 -2.75 33.46
N ASP A 599 -27.65 -2.99 32.23
CA ASP A 599 -28.47 -2.04 31.44
C ASP A 599 -27.86 -0.64 31.37
N LEU A 600 -26.55 -0.60 31.09
CA LEU A 600 -25.76 0.62 30.96
C LEU A 600 -25.43 0.90 29.49
N LYS A 601 -25.20 2.16 29.18
CA LYS A 601 -24.68 2.59 27.87
C LYS A 601 -23.48 3.51 28.02
N LYS A 602 -22.69 3.55 26.94
CA LYS A 602 -21.51 4.40 26.85
C LYS A 602 -21.70 5.50 25.82
N ILE A 603 -21.79 6.75 26.28
CA ILE A 603 -22.09 7.91 25.44
C ILE A 603 -20.91 8.90 25.39
N SER A 604 -20.75 9.59 24.28
CA SER A 604 -19.76 10.68 24.18
C SER A 604 -20.26 11.88 24.99
N SER A 605 -19.47 12.39 25.94
CA SER A 605 -19.85 13.63 26.63
C SER A 605 -19.80 14.83 25.70
N ASN A 606 -20.67 15.79 25.97
CA ASN A 606 -20.69 17.13 25.38
C ASN A 606 -21.16 18.12 26.46
N LYS A 607 -21.19 19.41 26.14
CA LYS A 607 -21.59 20.46 27.10
C LYS A 607 -23.00 20.23 27.66
N THR A 608 -23.94 19.83 26.80
CA THR A 608 -25.33 19.57 27.18
C THR A 608 -25.47 18.39 28.13
N LEU A 609 -24.84 17.25 27.81
CA LEU A 609 -24.86 16.06 28.66
C LEU A 609 -24.17 16.31 29.99
N LYS A 610 -23.06 17.07 30.02
CA LYS A 610 -22.42 17.44 31.28
C LYS A 610 -23.36 18.21 32.20
N ALA A 611 -24.10 19.19 31.65
CA ALA A 611 -25.10 19.92 32.42
C ALA A 611 -26.24 19.00 32.90
N GLN A 612 -26.74 18.12 32.03
CA GLN A 612 -27.80 17.15 32.36
C GLN A 612 -27.41 16.22 33.53
N TYR A 613 -26.15 15.79 33.58
CA TYR A 613 -25.64 14.90 34.64
C TYR A 613 -24.99 15.65 35.81
N GLY A 614 -25.13 16.98 35.90
CA GLY A 614 -24.56 17.77 37.00
C GLY A 614 -23.02 17.75 37.09
N ILE A 615 -22.33 17.55 35.96
CA ILE A 615 -20.87 17.42 35.93
C ILE A 615 -20.19 18.80 36.01
N THR A 616 -19.62 19.11 37.18
CA THR A 616 -18.88 20.36 37.46
C THR A 616 -17.37 20.24 37.19
N GLU A 617 -16.63 21.35 37.29
CA GLU A 617 -15.17 21.37 37.14
C GLU A 617 -14.44 20.59 38.24
N ASP A 618 -15.06 20.42 39.42
CA ASP A 618 -14.53 19.58 40.51
C ASP A 618 -14.48 18.10 40.11
N HIS A 619 -15.39 17.67 39.22
CA HIS A 619 -15.44 16.31 38.72
C HIS A 619 -14.50 16.09 37.53
N MET A 620 -14.49 17.01 36.56
CA MET A 620 -13.59 16.94 35.41
C MET A 620 -13.41 18.30 34.72
N PRO A 621 -12.26 18.56 34.06
CA PRO A 621 -12.01 19.81 33.36
C PRO A 621 -13.10 20.15 32.32
N LYS A 622 -13.46 21.43 32.21
CA LYS A 622 -14.48 21.93 31.27
C LYS A 622 -14.22 21.51 29.82
N LEU A 623 -12.95 21.53 29.40
CA LEU A 623 -12.49 21.16 28.06
C LEU A 623 -12.24 19.65 27.86
N SER A 624 -12.49 18.82 28.86
CA SER A 624 -12.36 17.36 28.77
C SER A 624 -13.66 16.72 28.30
N PHE A 625 -13.64 15.87 27.28
CA PHE A 625 -14.85 15.19 26.78
C PHE A 625 -14.68 13.66 26.76
N PRO A 626 -14.55 13.00 27.92
CA PRO A 626 -14.45 11.54 27.98
C PRO A 626 -15.78 10.90 27.59
N LYS A 627 -15.74 9.60 27.27
CA LYS A 627 -16.98 8.82 27.19
C LYS A 627 -17.52 8.58 28.60
N LEU A 628 -18.80 8.85 28.82
CA LEU A 628 -19.52 8.58 30.05
C LEU A 628 -20.16 7.20 29.99
N ILE A 629 -20.20 6.51 31.12
CA ILE A 629 -21.03 5.32 31.34
C ILE A 629 -22.21 5.77 32.19
N VAL A 630 -23.41 5.47 31.72
CA VAL A 630 -24.68 5.91 32.34
C VAL A 630 -25.71 4.77 32.23
N LYS A 631 -26.78 4.82 33.04
CA LYS A 631 -27.92 3.91 32.85
C LYS A 631 -28.62 4.19 31.52
N ASN A 632 -29.19 3.15 30.92
CA ASN A 632 -30.19 3.35 29.88
C ASN A 632 -31.38 4.11 30.48
N GLN A 633 -31.74 5.22 29.85
CA GLN A 633 -33.00 5.90 30.13
C GLN A 633 -34.06 5.14 29.33
N LYS A 634 -35.04 4.56 30.02
CA LYS A 634 -36.22 3.96 29.40
C LYS A 634 -37.06 5.04 28.72
#